data_AF-A0A3D2K8W3-F1
#
_entry.id   AF-A0A3D2K8W3-F1
#
_cell.length_a   1.000
_cell.length_b   1.000
_cell.length_c   1.000
_cell.angle_alpha   90.00
_cell.angle_beta   90.00
_cell.angle_gamma   90.00
#
_symmetry.space_group_name_H-M   'P 1'
#
loop_
_entity.id
_entity.type
_entity.pdbx_description
1 polymer ?
#
loop_
_entity_poly.entity_id
_entity_poly.type
_entity_poly.pdbx_seq_one_letter_code
_entity_poly.pdbx_strand_id
1 'polypeptide(L)'
;AGAVTGINYGKIDSATVVFEYGNYLGNDGYGAIIAKYVGGVAGINFGTIGGSTANAIDVTIRKSNLYSGVLYGSECAGGVVGLNDYVMLDEYDESISDGKVRGVLRSAIVSASGILAGKNAGGYVGYNKGIVESGLISITKDAVYFGTDTFGVIAGTNEGTIGVLQNNAQGERVHSDTVRGYVYAQPTTASSVTLLGEINATIVKTDKIGGVAGVNTAEGAIYATLAELHASIIAAQYAGGFAGVNQGVIAECNLLSTERSAIYAQTVGGFAGTNGGDVEFALATLRGNVGSNVAGANGIVAAEKAGGMFGVHTGSVKNSSVALYKDVYGSEAALAASLIEKAEGDQNEDHPMAENAWVQICNSSLNKVSVSENCGFNLIRVLNETLLSVEVDYSKARLTFTSIITDVKKWYTDISGWTKTSGFLEEGSADLPTLTVFMPDPKNNGLVYYVCYDDLTINDLEGLNNLASMINSHSYYNHVLFRLASNLNVGTGTVIRPIGTEEHPFNGIFDGGYHKITLSEKSGISGTEYAGLFGYTAPDSRISDFLFVVSQRVTIGSVNSYEVGALIGYSQGYVQNVFVNLSTSITSNSAARYRGAFIGRHVLNGAEDNIIENCWISILNDAAPAVGNMVGDDAYGLNYIGVLGSGRTDVKFYANYQNDSSAKVRVVYYVPQTNEEYFKSFGGWFDDIRLGNAVSQNTVTNLGEFTFDKEGMDISLTPYATDEVYNKRITLSFISLVITNEEDFIRFANNINTYGDQGAKFSLEPEGDADYITVDFSKCPSVGTAERPFTGEFNGNYNRIYVVGSMIKREYAGVFGYVGEGGLIKNLFVDVTGENVKVGDNSTLYSGIAAA
;
A
#
# COMPACT_ATOMS: atom_id res chain seq x y z
N ALA A 1 -18.90 50.68 -12.80
CA ALA A 1 -19.83 50.46 -13.92
C ALA A 1 -20.73 49.28 -13.58
N GLY A 2 -22.03 49.43 -13.79
CA GLY A 2 -23.01 48.34 -13.67
C GLY A 2 -24.16 48.56 -14.65
N ALA A 3 -24.82 47.48 -15.09
CA ALA A 3 -25.87 47.59 -16.13
C ALA A 3 -27.14 48.25 -15.60
N VAL A 4 -27.40 48.15 -14.28
CA VAL A 4 -28.55 48.80 -13.62
C VAL A 4 -28.11 50.12 -13.00
N THR A 5 -26.99 50.12 -12.27
CA THR A 5 -26.47 51.34 -11.64
C THR A 5 -24.94 51.38 -11.56
N GLY A 6 -24.37 52.59 -11.58
CA GLY A 6 -22.98 52.80 -11.25
C GLY A 6 -22.70 52.60 -9.75
N ILE A 7 -23.52 53.21 -8.90
CA ILE A 7 -23.43 53.18 -7.43
C ILE A 7 -24.84 52.99 -6.88
N ASN A 8 -25.06 51.97 -6.04
CA ASN A 8 -26.33 51.72 -5.37
C ASN A 8 -26.29 52.17 -3.90
N TYR A 9 -27.12 53.13 -3.51
CA TYR A 9 -27.41 53.44 -2.09
C TYR A 9 -28.79 52.94 -1.66
N GLY A 10 -29.61 52.46 -2.59
CA GLY A 10 -30.99 52.07 -2.37
C GLY A 10 -31.21 50.56 -2.37
N LYS A 11 -32.45 50.15 -2.60
CA LYS A 11 -32.85 48.74 -2.68
C LYS A 11 -33.15 48.36 -4.13
N ILE A 12 -32.49 47.33 -4.64
CA ILE A 12 -32.79 46.68 -5.92
C ILE A 12 -33.41 45.33 -5.60
N ASP A 13 -34.75 45.25 -5.56
CA ASP A 13 -35.46 44.02 -5.17
C ASP A 13 -35.35 42.90 -6.19
N SER A 14 -35.31 43.24 -7.48
CA SER A 14 -35.15 42.27 -8.57
C SER A 14 -34.55 42.90 -9.82
N ALA A 15 -33.77 42.13 -10.59
CA ALA A 15 -33.19 42.58 -11.85
C ALA A 15 -32.84 41.38 -12.74
N THR A 16 -33.09 41.48 -14.04
CA THR A 16 -32.60 40.52 -15.04
C THR A 16 -31.65 41.25 -15.97
N VAL A 17 -30.40 40.81 -16.04
CA VAL A 17 -29.35 41.39 -16.86
C VAL A 17 -28.80 40.31 -17.78
N VAL A 18 -28.88 40.53 -19.09
CA VAL A 18 -28.35 39.60 -20.08
C VAL A 18 -27.31 40.32 -20.92
N PHE A 19 -26.07 39.85 -20.87
CA PHE A 19 -24.99 40.29 -21.73
C PHE A 19 -24.90 39.35 -22.95
N GLU A 20 -25.36 39.85 -24.10
CA GLU A 20 -25.37 39.14 -25.40
C GLU A 20 -24.13 39.49 -26.25
N TYR A 21 -23.92 38.71 -27.32
CA TYR A 21 -22.85 38.87 -28.31
C TYR A 21 -22.51 40.32 -28.65
N GLY A 22 -21.26 40.73 -28.41
CA GLY A 22 -20.75 42.05 -28.81
C GLY A 22 -21.25 43.22 -27.96
N ASN A 23 -22.27 43.02 -27.12
CA ASN A 23 -22.86 44.02 -26.23
C ASN A 23 -22.37 43.79 -24.80
N TYR A 24 -21.08 43.98 -24.58
CA TYR A 24 -20.60 44.24 -23.22
C TYR A 24 -20.52 45.75 -23.03
N LEU A 25 -20.51 46.19 -21.78
CA LEU A 25 -20.13 47.55 -21.43
C LEU A 25 -18.77 47.88 -22.09
N GLY A 26 -18.80 48.50 -23.27
CA GLY A 26 -17.62 48.98 -24.02
C GLY A 26 -17.11 48.11 -25.18
N ASN A 27 -17.88 47.90 -26.26
CA ASN A 27 -17.27 47.53 -27.54
C ASN A 27 -17.88 48.24 -28.76
N ASP A 28 -17.47 49.49 -28.95
CA ASP A 28 -17.69 50.24 -30.18
C ASP A 28 -16.38 50.95 -30.59
N GLY A 29 -15.31 50.18 -30.81
CA GLY A 29 -14.15 50.61 -31.61
C GLY A 29 -13.27 51.79 -31.14
N TYR A 30 -13.57 52.51 -30.05
CA TYR A 30 -12.82 53.73 -29.66
C TYR A 30 -12.55 53.98 -28.17
N GLY A 31 -12.71 53.00 -27.27
CA GLY A 31 -12.20 53.15 -25.89
C GLY A 31 -12.65 52.04 -24.94
N ALA A 32 -11.69 51.40 -24.27
CA ALA A 32 -11.98 50.50 -23.15
C ALA A 32 -12.59 51.31 -22.00
N ILE A 33 -13.66 50.81 -21.36
CA ILE A 33 -14.12 51.37 -20.08
C ILE A 33 -13.08 51.00 -19.03
N ILE A 34 -12.19 51.93 -18.69
CA ILE A 34 -11.32 51.83 -17.50
C ILE A 34 -12.18 52.21 -16.29
N ALA A 35 -13.03 51.28 -15.83
CA ALA A 35 -13.77 51.45 -14.59
C ALA A 35 -13.07 50.67 -13.47
N LYS A 36 -12.81 51.36 -12.35
CA LYS A 36 -12.19 50.75 -11.18
C LYS A 36 -12.98 49.54 -10.65
N TYR A 37 -14.31 49.64 -10.66
CA TYR A 37 -15.23 48.60 -10.18
C TYR A 37 -16.28 48.27 -11.25
N VAL A 38 -16.43 47.00 -11.60
CA VAL A 38 -17.33 46.51 -12.64
C VAL A 38 -18.22 45.40 -12.09
N GLY A 39 -19.54 45.54 -12.23
CA GLY A 39 -20.51 44.50 -11.89
C GLY A 39 -21.60 44.34 -12.92
N GLY A 40 -22.28 43.19 -12.96
CA GLY A 40 -23.43 42.99 -13.84
C GLY A 40 -24.60 43.90 -13.50
N VAL A 41 -24.92 44.05 -12.22
CA VAL A 41 -25.99 44.94 -11.73
C VAL A 41 -25.44 46.29 -11.31
N ALA A 42 -24.43 46.31 -10.43
CA ALA A 42 -23.90 47.54 -9.84
C ALA A 42 -22.37 47.61 -9.89
N GLY A 43 -21.81 48.80 -10.11
CA GLY A 43 -20.38 49.01 -9.94
C GLY A 43 -19.96 48.97 -8.47
N ILE A 44 -20.61 49.79 -7.64
CA ILE A 44 -20.47 49.84 -6.18
C ILE A 44 -21.85 49.64 -5.54
N ASN A 45 -21.93 48.85 -4.47
CA ASN A 45 -23.14 48.69 -3.67
C ASN A 45 -22.91 49.10 -2.21
N PHE A 46 -23.70 50.05 -1.73
CA PHE A 46 -23.84 50.44 -0.32
C PHE A 46 -25.21 50.05 0.25
N GLY A 47 -26.21 49.83 -0.62
CA GLY A 47 -27.57 49.46 -0.26
C GLY A 47 -27.83 47.95 -0.36
N THR A 48 -29.06 47.55 -0.67
CA THR A 48 -29.45 46.14 -0.78
C THR A 48 -29.70 45.76 -2.23
N ILE A 49 -29.16 44.63 -2.68
CA ILE A 49 -29.43 44.03 -3.99
C ILE A 49 -29.95 42.60 -3.75
N GLY A 50 -31.15 42.33 -4.23
CA GLY A 50 -31.89 41.08 -4.02
C GLY A 50 -33.03 41.18 -3.00
N GLY A 51 -33.96 40.23 -3.09
CA GLY A 51 -35.19 40.18 -2.29
C GLY A 51 -35.46 38.81 -1.64
N SER A 52 -36.63 38.66 -1.04
CA SER A 52 -37.06 37.48 -0.27
C SER A 52 -37.47 36.27 -1.11
N THR A 53 -37.54 36.41 -2.44
CA THR A 53 -37.85 35.32 -3.37
C THR A 53 -36.56 34.73 -3.93
N ALA A 54 -36.53 33.39 -4.09
CA ALA A 54 -35.46 32.75 -4.84
C ALA A 54 -35.35 33.36 -6.25
N ASN A 55 -34.12 33.62 -6.71
CA ASN A 55 -33.81 34.12 -8.06
C ASN A 55 -34.27 35.56 -8.33
N ALA A 56 -34.26 36.42 -7.30
CA ALA A 56 -34.64 37.82 -7.43
C ALA A 56 -33.76 38.58 -8.43
N ILE A 57 -32.48 38.24 -8.50
CA ILE A 57 -31.53 38.82 -9.46
C ILE A 57 -31.06 37.71 -10.40
N ASP A 58 -31.07 37.93 -11.71
CA ASP A 58 -30.56 36.97 -12.70
C ASP A 58 -29.59 37.71 -13.63
N VAL A 59 -28.34 37.28 -13.64
CA VAL A 59 -27.31 37.81 -14.54
C VAL A 59 -26.82 36.68 -15.45
N THR A 60 -27.09 36.80 -16.74
CA THR A 60 -26.61 35.85 -17.75
C THR A 60 -25.51 36.47 -18.62
N ILE A 61 -24.36 35.81 -18.68
CA ILE A 61 -23.19 36.23 -19.46
C ILE A 61 -22.89 35.15 -20.52
N ARG A 62 -23.19 35.42 -21.78
CA ARG A 62 -22.98 34.46 -22.89
C ARG A 62 -21.60 34.62 -23.53
N LYS A 63 -20.99 33.51 -23.98
CA LYS A 63 -19.66 33.45 -24.61
C LYS A 63 -19.58 34.25 -25.92
N SER A 64 -18.47 34.96 -26.13
CA SER A 64 -18.06 35.50 -27.43
C SER A 64 -16.66 34.99 -27.79
N ASN A 65 -16.37 34.81 -29.08
CA ASN A 65 -15.06 34.45 -29.63
C ASN A 65 -14.02 35.61 -29.57
N LEU A 66 -14.18 36.58 -28.66
CA LEU A 66 -13.33 37.75 -28.55
C LEU A 66 -12.47 37.68 -27.28
N TYR A 67 -11.42 36.88 -27.35
CA TYR A 67 -10.30 36.93 -26.42
C TYR A 67 -9.68 38.35 -26.37
N SER A 68 -9.36 38.81 -25.17
CA SER A 68 -8.20 39.65 -24.81
C SER A 68 -8.30 41.18 -24.67
N GLY A 69 -9.39 41.86 -25.05
CA GLY A 69 -9.34 43.34 -25.12
C GLY A 69 -9.89 44.17 -23.94
N VAL A 70 -10.87 43.67 -23.17
CA VAL A 70 -11.91 44.58 -22.63
C VAL A 70 -11.84 44.85 -21.11
N LEU A 71 -10.97 44.18 -20.34
CA LEU A 71 -10.94 44.33 -18.86
C LEU A 71 -9.54 44.40 -18.22
N TYR A 72 -8.47 44.55 -19.02
CA TYR A 72 -7.13 44.85 -18.50
C TYR A 72 -7.16 46.22 -17.80
N GLY A 73 -7.18 46.24 -16.46
CA GLY A 73 -7.07 47.46 -15.64
C GLY A 73 -8.19 47.74 -14.64
N SER A 74 -9.24 46.93 -14.55
CA SER A 74 -10.25 47.06 -13.49
C SER A 74 -9.72 46.48 -12.17
N GLU A 75 -9.91 47.18 -11.06
CA GLU A 75 -9.48 46.67 -9.75
C GLU A 75 -10.40 45.56 -9.23
N CYS A 76 -11.71 45.69 -9.40
CA CYS A 76 -12.67 44.68 -8.96
C CYS A 76 -13.72 44.38 -10.04
N ALA A 77 -13.94 43.11 -10.32
CA ALA A 77 -14.94 42.63 -11.27
C ALA A 77 -15.81 41.54 -10.63
N GLY A 78 -17.12 41.76 -10.55
CA GLY A 78 -18.08 40.78 -10.03
C GLY A 78 -19.23 40.48 -11.00
N GLY A 79 -19.79 39.27 -10.97
CA GLY A 79 -20.94 38.95 -11.81
C GLY A 79 -22.17 39.81 -11.47
N VAL A 80 -22.38 40.14 -10.19
CA VAL A 80 -23.45 41.03 -9.73
C VAL A 80 -22.91 42.42 -9.40
N VAL A 81 -21.84 42.50 -8.59
CA VAL A 81 -21.31 43.77 -8.09
C VAL A 81 -19.80 43.86 -8.19
N GLY A 82 -19.25 44.99 -8.62
CA GLY A 82 -17.80 45.21 -8.58
C GLY A 82 -17.24 45.29 -7.16
N LEU A 83 -17.74 46.25 -6.37
CA LEU A 83 -17.41 46.46 -4.95
C LEU A 83 -18.69 46.49 -4.12
N ASN A 84 -18.82 45.59 -3.14
CA ASN A 84 -19.87 45.67 -2.13
C ASN A 84 -19.28 46.29 -0.86
N ASP A 85 -19.69 47.50 -0.51
CA ASP A 85 -19.06 48.34 0.52
C ASP A 85 -20.06 48.71 1.64
N TYR A 86 -19.58 49.40 2.67
CA TYR A 86 -20.40 49.93 3.76
C TYR A 86 -20.35 51.45 3.83
N VAL A 87 -21.35 52.04 4.47
CA VAL A 87 -21.39 53.47 4.80
C VAL A 87 -21.20 53.61 6.30
N MET A 88 -20.30 54.52 6.70
CA MET A 88 -20.17 54.92 8.11
C MET A 88 -21.33 55.87 8.44
N LEU A 89 -22.00 55.63 9.57
CA LEU A 89 -23.00 56.56 10.07
C LEU A 89 -22.31 57.75 10.73
N ASP A 90 -22.74 58.97 10.38
CA ASP A 90 -22.22 60.21 10.95
C ASP A 90 -22.71 60.43 12.40
N GLU A 91 -23.80 59.77 12.81
CA GLU A 91 -24.34 59.77 14.17
C GLU A 91 -24.34 58.35 14.77
N TYR A 92 -24.00 58.23 16.05
CA TYR A 92 -23.95 56.96 16.78
C TYR A 92 -25.37 56.39 16.95
N ASP A 93 -25.65 55.30 16.26
CA ASP A 93 -26.88 54.51 16.41
C ASP A 93 -26.61 53.31 17.32
N GLU A 94 -27.19 53.30 18.52
CA GLU A 94 -27.05 52.21 19.51
C GLU A 94 -27.53 50.85 18.98
N SER A 95 -28.32 50.81 17.90
CA SER A 95 -28.77 49.58 17.27
C SER A 95 -27.76 48.96 16.30
N ILE A 96 -26.68 49.66 15.94
CA ILE A 96 -25.64 49.22 15.01
C ILE A 96 -24.27 49.27 15.72
N SER A 97 -23.84 48.12 16.24
CA SER A 97 -22.72 48.00 17.18
C SER A 97 -21.36 48.50 16.67
N ASP A 98 -21.17 48.60 15.36
CA ASP A 98 -19.91 49.07 14.73
C ASP A 98 -20.06 50.34 13.88
N GLY A 99 -21.25 50.97 13.89
CA GLY A 99 -21.55 52.18 13.13
C GLY A 99 -21.53 52.02 11.59
N LYS A 100 -21.52 50.77 11.07
CA LYS A 100 -21.46 50.49 9.63
C LYS A 100 -22.78 49.96 9.09
N VAL A 101 -23.39 50.69 8.15
CA VAL A 101 -24.46 50.15 7.31
C VAL A 101 -23.84 49.46 6.11
N ARG A 102 -23.85 48.13 6.10
CA ARG A 102 -23.21 47.32 5.06
C ARG A 102 -24.12 47.14 3.85
N GLY A 103 -23.54 47.17 2.66
CA GLY A 103 -24.19 46.71 1.45
C GLY A 103 -24.51 45.22 1.54
N VAL A 104 -25.74 44.85 1.18
CA VAL A 104 -26.24 43.47 1.33
C VAL A 104 -26.60 42.89 -0.04
N LEU A 105 -26.05 41.71 -0.35
CA LEU A 105 -26.36 40.95 -1.56
C LEU A 105 -27.09 39.64 -1.20
N ARG A 106 -28.25 39.39 -1.82
CA ARG A 106 -29.06 38.17 -1.59
C ARG A 106 -29.66 37.64 -2.90
N SER A 107 -29.94 36.34 -2.96
CA SER A 107 -30.83 35.69 -3.93
C SER A 107 -30.54 35.97 -5.42
N ALA A 108 -29.28 36.12 -5.84
CA ALA A 108 -28.95 36.24 -7.26
C ALA A 108 -28.49 34.93 -7.88
N ILE A 109 -28.90 34.71 -9.13
CA ILE A 109 -28.35 33.72 -10.03
C ILE A 109 -27.36 34.42 -10.95
N VAL A 110 -26.15 33.89 -11.07
CA VAL A 110 -25.21 34.27 -12.14
C VAL A 110 -24.95 33.05 -13.02
N SER A 111 -25.33 33.14 -14.29
CA SER A 111 -25.05 32.12 -15.30
C SER A 111 -24.01 32.63 -16.28
N ALA A 112 -22.80 32.06 -16.27
CA ALA A 112 -21.71 32.54 -17.11
C ALA A 112 -21.10 31.44 -18.02
N SER A 113 -20.83 31.80 -19.27
CA SER A 113 -20.12 30.96 -20.26
C SER A 113 -18.86 31.64 -20.83
N GLY A 114 -18.54 32.86 -20.37
CA GLY A 114 -17.32 33.62 -20.68
C GLY A 114 -17.07 34.77 -19.70
N ILE A 115 -15.78 34.92 -19.32
CA ILE A 115 -15.02 35.96 -18.57
C ILE A 115 -15.73 36.91 -17.58
N LEU A 116 -15.19 36.92 -16.35
CA LEU A 116 -14.95 38.09 -15.49
C LEU A 116 -13.43 38.31 -15.41
N ALA A 117 -12.93 39.51 -15.68
CA ALA A 117 -11.50 39.84 -15.61
C ALA A 117 -11.31 41.17 -14.86
N GLY A 118 -10.38 41.19 -13.92
CA GLY A 118 -10.05 42.31 -13.04
C GLY A 118 -9.07 41.81 -11.96
N LYS A 119 -8.35 42.71 -11.28
CA LYS A 119 -7.37 42.33 -10.25
C LYS A 119 -8.01 41.42 -9.19
N ASN A 120 -9.19 41.81 -8.71
CA ASN A 120 -10.06 40.98 -7.87
C ASN A 120 -11.30 40.53 -8.65
N ALA A 121 -11.35 39.26 -9.04
CA ALA A 121 -12.46 38.71 -9.80
C ALA A 121 -13.30 37.75 -8.96
N GLY A 122 -14.60 38.02 -8.82
CA GLY A 122 -15.53 37.10 -8.18
C GLY A 122 -16.71 36.77 -9.09
N GLY A 123 -17.20 35.54 -9.06
CA GLY A 123 -18.43 35.20 -9.79
C GLY A 123 -19.63 36.02 -9.32
N TYR A 124 -19.65 36.45 -8.05
CA TYR A 124 -20.70 37.31 -7.50
C TYR A 124 -20.24 38.75 -7.32
N VAL A 125 -19.13 38.91 -6.60
CA VAL A 125 -18.62 40.20 -6.15
C VAL A 125 -17.11 40.27 -6.35
N GLY A 126 -16.60 41.34 -6.96
CA GLY A 126 -15.14 41.50 -7.11
C GLY A 126 -14.46 41.65 -5.75
N TYR A 127 -14.92 42.61 -4.95
CA TYR A 127 -14.44 42.86 -3.58
C TYR A 127 -15.64 43.03 -2.65
N ASN A 128 -15.73 42.20 -1.61
CA ASN A 128 -16.76 42.30 -0.58
C ASN A 128 -16.22 42.90 0.73
N LYS A 129 -16.79 44.01 1.18
CA LYS A 129 -16.68 44.58 2.54
C LYS A 129 -18.03 44.58 3.28
N GLY A 130 -19.12 44.36 2.55
CA GLY A 130 -20.47 44.23 3.07
C GLY A 130 -20.85 42.78 3.38
N ILE A 131 -22.12 42.44 3.20
CA ILE A 131 -22.68 41.12 3.50
C ILE A 131 -23.16 40.45 2.20
N VAL A 132 -22.78 39.18 1.99
CA VAL A 132 -23.32 38.32 0.93
C VAL A 132 -24.04 37.16 1.60
N GLU A 133 -25.38 37.19 1.62
CA GLU A 133 -26.16 36.22 2.40
C GLU A 133 -26.68 35.05 1.59
N SER A 134 -26.84 35.18 0.27
CA SER A 134 -27.23 34.07 -0.60
C SER A 134 -26.99 34.42 -2.06
N GLY A 135 -26.71 33.39 -2.86
CA GLY A 135 -26.44 33.51 -4.28
C GLY A 135 -26.14 32.14 -4.89
N LEU A 136 -26.61 31.92 -6.11
CA LEU A 136 -26.34 30.72 -6.91
C LEU A 136 -25.49 31.13 -8.10
N ILE A 137 -24.37 30.43 -8.35
CA ILE A 137 -23.51 30.73 -9.48
C ILE A 137 -23.28 29.46 -10.27
N SER A 138 -23.67 29.48 -11.54
CA SER A 138 -23.48 28.38 -12.48
C SER A 138 -22.57 28.83 -13.60
N ILE A 139 -21.33 28.33 -13.61
CA ILE A 139 -20.35 28.58 -14.67
C ILE A 139 -20.23 27.33 -15.54
N THR A 140 -20.57 27.48 -16.82
CA THR A 140 -20.61 26.35 -17.79
C THR A 140 -19.23 25.94 -18.32
N LYS A 141 -19.13 24.69 -18.81
CA LYS A 141 -17.93 23.91 -19.23
C LYS A 141 -16.89 24.63 -20.11
N ASP A 142 -17.31 25.66 -20.83
CA ASP A 142 -16.50 26.29 -21.89
C ASP A 142 -15.84 27.61 -21.45
N ALA A 143 -15.92 27.96 -20.16
CA ALA A 143 -15.27 29.14 -19.61
C ALA A 143 -13.76 28.89 -19.43
N VAL A 144 -12.94 29.85 -19.87
CA VAL A 144 -11.49 29.89 -19.60
C VAL A 144 -11.19 31.21 -18.92
N TYR A 145 -10.52 31.17 -17.76
CA TYR A 145 -10.20 32.35 -16.95
C TYR A 145 -8.76 32.80 -17.20
N PHE A 146 -8.57 34.12 -17.38
CA PHE A 146 -7.26 34.73 -17.65
C PHE A 146 -7.03 35.99 -16.80
N GLY A 147 -5.84 36.07 -16.16
CA GLY A 147 -5.18 37.34 -15.82
C GLY A 147 -5.76 38.13 -14.64
N THR A 148 -5.94 37.48 -13.49
CA THR A 148 -6.43 38.12 -12.24
C THR A 148 -5.48 37.81 -11.08
N ASP A 149 -5.33 38.69 -10.10
CA ASP A 149 -4.50 38.40 -8.91
C ASP A 149 -5.24 37.43 -7.98
N THR A 150 -6.56 37.62 -7.83
CA THR A 150 -7.42 36.82 -6.96
C THR A 150 -8.69 36.40 -7.67
N PHE A 151 -9.06 35.12 -7.54
CA PHE A 151 -10.32 34.60 -8.05
C PHE A 151 -11.05 33.74 -7.01
N GLY A 152 -12.33 34.01 -6.80
CA GLY A 152 -13.22 33.10 -6.06
C GLY A 152 -14.60 33.01 -6.70
N VAL A 153 -15.29 31.90 -6.48
CA VAL A 153 -16.64 31.72 -7.06
C VAL A 153 -17.56 32.84 -6.59
N ILE A 154 -17.53 33.17 -5.31
CA ILE A 154 -18.34 34.23 -4.75
C ILE A 154 -17.60 35.55 -4.82
N ALA A 155 -16.42 35.61 -4.20
CA ALA A 155 -15.66 36.83 -4.06
C ALA A 155 -14.24 36.72 -4.62
N GLY A 156 -13.76 37.74 -5.33
CA GLY A 156 -12.33 37.85 -5.60
C GLY A 156 -11.56 38.05 -4.28
N THR A 157 -11.93 39.11 -3.56
CA THR A 157 -11.45 39.39 -2.20
C THR A 157 -12.62 39.60 -1.23
N ASN A 158 -12.54 39.01 -0.04
CA ASN A 158 -13.50 39.17 1.05
C ASN A 158 -12.84 39.81 2.28
N GLU A 159 -13.39 40.96 2.69
CA GLU A 159 -13.13 41.69 3.94
C GLU A 159 -14.42 41.84 4.78
N GLY A 160 -15.57 41.50 4.20
CA GLY A 160 -16.87 41.49 4.88
C GLY A 160 -17.33 40.07 5.22
N THR A 161 -18.64 39.86 5.25
CA THR A 161 -19.24 38.56 5.55
C THR A 161 -19.77 37.90 4.29
N ILE A 162 -19.42 36.64 4.07
CA ILE A 162 -20.07 35.73 3.10
C ILE A 162 -20.73 34.62 3.91
N GLY A 163 -22.05 34.49 3.79
CA GLY A 163 -22.88 33.60 4.59
C GLY A 163 -23.87 34.33 5.50
N VAL A 164 -24.62 33.57 6.31
CA VAL A 164 -25.56 34.10 7.30
C VAL A 164 -25.05 33.82 8.71
N LEU A 165 -24.77 34.88 9.45
CA LEU A 165 -24.52 34.84 10.89
C LEU A 165 -25.85 34.84 11.63
N GLN A 166 -26.18 33.75 12.33
CA GLN A 166 -27.32 33.76 13.27
C GLN A 166 -26.81 34.17 14.65
N ASN A 167 -27.33 35.26 15.19
CA ASN A 167 -27.08 35.69 16.56
C ASN A 167 -28.38 35.59 17.37
N ASN A 168 -28.26 35.26 18.66
CA ASN A 168 -29.37 35.32 19.60
C ASN A 168 -29.67 36.80 19.94
N ALA A 169 -30.72 37.02 20.73
CA ALA A 169 -31.15 38.36 21.12
C ALA A 169 -30.09 39.14 21.95
N GLN A 170 -29.05 38.46 22.44
CA GLN A 170 -27.95 38.99 23.22
C GLN A 170 -26.70 39.29 22.35
N GLY A 171 -26.77 39.03 21.04
CA GLY A 171 -25.64 39.20 20.11
C GLY A 171 -24.64 38.05 20.14
N GLU A 172 -24.93 36.96 20.87
CA GLU A 172 -24.10 35.76 20.89
C GLU A 172 -24.49 34.83 19.74
N ARG A 173 -23.50 34.13 19.20
CA ARG A 173 -23.64 33.25 18.03
C ARG A 173 -24.57 32.07 18.33
N VAL A 174 -25.52 31.80 17.43
CA VAL A 174 -26.43 30.65 17.49
C VAL A 174 -25.95 29.60 16.51
N HIS A 175 -25.43 28.51 17.05
CA HIS A 175 -25.08 27.32 16.29
C HIS A 175 -26.34 26.46 16.10
N SER A 176 -26.58 25.92 14.90
CA SER A 176 -27.64 24.92 14.72
C SER A 176 -27.29 23.62 15.45
N ASP A 177 -28.29 22.93 16.03
CA ASP A 177 -28.06 21.76 16.89
C ASP A 177 -27.27 20.62 16.21
N THR A 178 -27.34 20.45 14.89
CA THR A 178 -26.57 19.44 14.14
C THR A 178 -26.54 19.77 12.64
N VAL A 179 -25.37 19.76 11.99
CA VAL A 179 -25.24 19.78 10.52
C VAL A 179 -24.44 18.57 10.08
N ARG A 180 -25.00 17.83 9.13
CA ARG A 180 -24.42 16.59 8.60
C ARG A 180 -23.66 16.85 7.31
N GLY A 181 -22.35 16.58 7.31
CA GLY A 181 -21.56 16.43 6.09
C GLY A 181 -21.82 15.07 5.44
N TYR A 182 -22.95 14.93 4.73
CA TYR A 182 -23.23 13.71 3.96
C TYR A 182 -22.49 13.73 2.63
N VAL A 183 -21.91 12.59 2.26
CA VAL A 183 -21.23 12.33 0.97
C VAL A 183 -22.20 12.41 -0.23
N TYR A 184 -23.52 12.55 -0.02
CA TYR A 184 -24.53 12.56 -1.11
C TYR A 184 -25.83 13.36 -0.88
N ALA A 185 -25.99 14.21 0.14
CA ALA A 185 -27.27 14.91 0.35
C ALA A 185 -27.13 16.40 0.66
N GLN A 186 -27.93 17.20 -0.05
CA GLN A 186 -28.17 18.62 0.20
C GLN A 186 -28.58 18.84 1.67
N PRO A 187 -28.13 19.92 2.33
CA PRO A 187 -28.57 20.24 3.69
C PRO A 187 -30.10 20.38 3.71
N THR A 188 -30.77 19.60 4.56
CA THR A 188 -32.24 19.48 4.61
C THR A 188 -32.89 20.43 5.61
N THR A 189 -32.14 21.32 6.25
CA THR A 189 -32.70 22.34 7.14
C THR A 189 -32.77 23.69 6.45
N ALA A 190 -33.96 24.31 6.51
CA ALA A 190 -34.37 25.57 5.88
C ALA A 190 -33.60 26.84 6.35
N SER A 191 -32.34 26.70 6.75
CA SER A 191 -31.52 27.74 7.39
C SER A 191 -30.09 27.81 6.85
N SER A 192 -29.67 26.88 5.98
CA SER A 192 -28.37 26.94 5.32
C SER A 192 -28.43 27.85 4.09
N VAL A 193 -27.46 28.77 3.97
CA VAL A 193 -27.24 29.45 2.70
C VAL A 193 -26.60 28.45 1.74
N THR A 194 -27.38 27.97 0.77
CA THR A 194 -26.84 27.16 -0.32
C THR A 194 -26.15 28.07 -1.33
N LEU A 195 -24.82 28.22 -1.22
CA LEU A 195 -23.99 28.92 -2.23
C LEU A 195 -23.42 27.91 -3.22
N LEU A 196 -24.25 27.36 -4.12
CA LEU A 196 -23.73 26.43 -5.13
C LEU A 196 -22.92 27.22 -6.17
N GLY A 197 -21.68 26.77 -6.38
CA GLY A 197 -20.68 27.44 -7.18
C GLY A 197 -20.06 26.52 -8.22
N GLU A 198 -20.83 26.05 -9.20
CA GLU A 198 -20.29 25.13 -10.21
C GLU A 198 -19.31 25.86 -11.12
N ILE A 199 -18.00 25.67 -10.93
CA ILE A 199 -16.98 26.07 -11.91
C ILE A 199 -16.66 24.85 -12.76
N ASN A 200 -17.09 24.81 -14.02
CA ASN A 200 -16.66 23.80 -14.99
C ASN A 200 -15.70 24.46 -15.99
N ALA A 201 -14.47 24.77 -15.56
CA ALA A 201 -13.57 25.64 -16.34
C ALA A 201 -12.09 25.32 -16.08
N THR A 202 -11.25 25.74 -17.04
CA THR A 202 -9.78 25.78 -16.85
C THR A 202 -9.36 27.18 -16.42
N ILE A 203 -8.75 27.32 -15.25
CA ILE A 203 -8.21 28.59 -14.75
C ILE A 203 -6.70 28.67 -15.04
N VAL A 204 -6.26 29.73 -15.72
CA VAL A 204 -4.87 29.92 -16.17
C VAL A 204 -4.36 31.31 -15.76
N LYS A 205 -3.13 31.41 -15.23
CA LYS A 205 -2.46 32.67 -14.84
C LYS A 205 -3.25 33.49 -13.80
N THR A 206 -3.59 32.89 -12.66
CA THR A 206 -4.21 33.60 -11.53
C THR A 206 -3.50 33.21 -10.25
N ASP A 207 -3.06 34.17 -9.45
CA ASP A 207 -2.17 33.88 -8.33
C ASP A 207 -2.90 33.21 -7.15
N LYS A 208 -4.07 33.70 -6.75
CA LYS A 208 -4.81 33.21 -5.56
C LYS A 208 -6.21 32.74 -5.94
N ILE A 209 -6.51 31.45 -5.75
CA ILE A 209 -7.79 30.84 -6.16
C ILE A 209 -8.45 30.11 -4.99
N GLY A 210 -9.71 30.43 -4.71
CA GLY A 210 -10.54 29.67 -3.78
C GLY A 210 -11.90 29.30 -4.36
N GLY A 211 -12.50 28.22 -3.88
CA GLY A 211 -13.87 27.85 -4.27
C GLY A 211 -14.94 28.79 -3.72
N VAL A 212 -14.65 29.64 -2.72
CA VAL A 212 -15.55 30.71 -2.26
C VAL A 212 -14.91 32.08 -2.50
N ALA A 213 -13.70 32.28 -1.97
CA ALA A 213 -12.97 33.54 -2.08
C ALA A 213 -11.54 33.35 -2.62
N GLY A 214 -11.06 34.23 -3.51
CA GLY A 214 -9.63 34.21 -3.86
C GLY A 214 -8.76 34.54 -2.64
N VAL A 215 -9.15 35.59 -1.91
CA VAL A 215 -8.55 35.99 -0.64
C VAL A 215 -9.65 36.29 0.38
N ASN A 216 -9.55 35.70 1.57
CA ASN A 216 -10.27 36.13 2.76
C ASN A 216 -9.31 36.90 3.67
N THR A 217 -9.52 38.20 3.84
CA THR A 217 -8.63 39.07 4.64
C THR A 217 -8.89 38.87 6.13
N ALA A 218 -8.08 39.51 7.00
CA ALA A 218 -8.23 39.40 8.45
C ALA A 218 -9.59 39.88 9.00
N GLU A 219 -10.26 40.80 8.30
CA GLU A 219 -11.62 41.24 8.65
C GLU A 219 -12.71 40.37 8.00
N GLY A 220 -12.34 39.54 7.03
CA GLY A 220 -13.25 38.72 6.25
C GLY A 220 -13.73 37.48 7.01
N ALA A 221 -15.03 37.20 6.91
CA ALA A 221 -15.67 36.00 7.44
C ALA A 221 -16.37 35.22 6.32
N ILE A 222 -16.05 33.94 6.19
CA ILE A 222 -16.79 32.95 5.39
C ILE A 222 -17.49 32.02 6.36
N TYR A 223 -18.82 32.01 6.32
CA TYR A 223 -19.64 31.44 7.39
C TYR A 223 -20.81 30.61 6.85
N ALA A 224 -21.16 29.50 7.51
CA ALA A 224 -22.35 28.68 7.20
C ALA A 224 -22.58 28.47 5.69
N THR A 225 -21.48 28.26 4.96
CA THR A 225 -21.47 28.24 3.50
C THR A 225 -21.31 26.81 3.02
N LEU A 226 -22.26 26.34 2.22
CA LEU A 226 -22.06 25.15 1.38
C LEU A 226 -21.46 25.61 0.04
N ALA A 227 -20.26 25.12 -0.29
CA ALA A 227 -19.63 25.35 -1.58
C ALA A 227 -19.46 24.02 -2.34
N GLU A 228 -19.77 24.00 -3.63
CA GLU A 228 -19.59 22.83 -4.50
C GLU A 228 -18.61 23.17 -5.63
N LEU A 229 -17.45 22.50 -5.73
CA LEU A 229 -16.40 22.79 -6.70
C LEU A 229 -16.29 21.70 -7.79
N HIS A 230 -16.30 22.10 -9.06
CA HIS A 230 -16.27 21.20 -10.23
C HIS A 230 -15.15 21.51 -11.23
N ALA A 231 -14.04 22.14 -10.81
CA ALA A 231 -13.06 22.80 -11.69
C ALA A 231 -11.69 22.13 -11.76
N SER A 232 -11.00 22.26 -12.90
CA SER A 232 -9.57 21.96 -13.00
C SER A 232 -8.74 23.25 -12.93
N ILE A 233 -7.87 23.38 -11.92
CA ILE A 233 -7.00 24.53 -11.69
C ILE A 233 -5.58 24.16 -12.14
N ILE A 234 -5.00 24.89 -13.11
CA ILE A 234 -3.75 24.44 -13.78
C ILE A 234 -2.54 25.38 -13.54
N ALA A 235 -2.75 26.63 -13.10
CA ALA A 235 -1.64 27.59 -12.95
C ALA A 235 -1.89 28.68 -11.90
N ALA A 236 -1.82 28.33 -10.62
CA ALA A 236 -1.92 29.27 -9.50
C ALA A 236 -0.72 29.24 -8.54
N GLN A 237 -0.53 30.34 -7.82
CA GLN A 237 0.45 30.40 -6.72
C GLN A 237 -0.14 29.76 -5.45
N TYR A 238 -1.36 30.12 -5.09
CA TYR A 238 -2.08 29.62 -3.93
C TYR A 238 -3.48 29.15 -4.33
N ALA A 239 -3.82 27.90 -4.02
CA ALA A 239 -5.13 27.35 -4.33
C ALA A 239 -5.73 26.56 -3.16
N GLY A 240 -7.02 26.73 -2.91
CA GLY A 240 -7.72 25.89 -1.94
C GLY A 240 -9.22 25.83 -2.13
N GLY A 241 -9.85 24.99 -1.33
CA GLY A 241 -11.26 24.68 -1.47
C GLY A 241 -12.22 25.82 -1.12
N PHE A 242 -12.02 26.48 0.03
CA PHE A 242 -12.76 27.69 0.40
C PHE A 242 -12.03 28.95 -0.06
N ALA A 243 -10.72 29.04 0.20
CA ALA A 243 -9.93 30.22 -0.09
C ALA A 243 -8.61 29.92 -0.79
N GLY A 244 -8.11 30.82 -1.63
CA GLY A 244 -6.71 30.76 -2.07
C GLY A 244 -5.77 31.11 -0.91
N VAL A 245 -6.10 32.23 -0.23
CA VAL A 245 -5.45 32.67 1.00
C VAL A 245 -6.51 33.04 2.03
N ASN A 246 -6.43 32.46 3.23
CA ASN A 246 -7.22 32.84 4.38
C ASN A 246 -6.38 33.58 5.42
N GLN A 247 -6.84 34.73 5.89
CA GLN A 247 -6.30 35.48 7.03
C GLN A 247 -7.39 35.81 8.07
N GLY A 248 -8.66 35.59 7.73
CA GLY A 248 -9.81 35.84 8.60
C GLY A 248 -10.47 34.53 9.04
N VAL A 249 -11.79 34.54 9.18
CA VAL A 249 -12.55 33.41 9.75
C VAL A 249 -13.17 32.56 8.64
N ILE A 250 -13.00 31.24 8.71
CA ILE A 250 -13.80 30.25 7.97
C ILE A 250 -14.52 29.37 9.01
N ALA A 251 -15.84 29.45 9.10
CA ALA A 251 -16.56 28.69 10.12
C ALA A 251 -17.90 28.09 9.66
N GLU A 252 -18.19 26.88 10.13
CA GLU A 252 -19.44 26.15 9.84
C GLU A 252 -19.69 25.90 8.35
N CYS A 253 -18.61 25.80 7.58
CA CYS A 253 -18.69 25.64 6.14
C CYS A 253 -18.59 24.17 5.74
N ASN A 254 -19.23 23.80 4.64
CA ASN A 254 -19.09 22.49 4.00
C ASN A 254 -18.66 22.68 2.55
N LEU A 255 -17.61 21.97 2.13
CA LEU A 255 -17.14 21.96 0.76
C LEU A 255 -17.27 20.56 0.18
N LEU A 256 -17.86 20.44 -1.00
CA LEU A 256 -17.91 19.20 -1.77
C LEU A 256 -17.24 19.43 -3.12
N SER A 257 -16.32 18.56 -3.51
CA SER A 257 -15.74 18.58 -4.86
C SER A 257 -16.02 17.29 -5.61
N THR A 258 -16.10 17.38 -6.94
CA THR A 258 -16.26 16.21 -7.81
C THR A 258 -14.93 15.68 -8.33
N GLU A 259 -14.94 14.50 -8.96
CA GLU A 259 -13.73 13.80 -9.43
C GLU A 259 -12.83 14.59 -10.40
N ARG A 260 -13.34 15.67 -10.99
CA ARG A 260 -12.61 16.53 -11.95
C ARG A 260 -11.79 17.64 -11.29
N SER A 261 -11.78 17.69 -9.95
CA SER A 261 -11.15 18.76 -9.18
C SER A 261 -9.64 18.57 -9.04
N ALA A 262 -8.90 18.65 -10.15
CA ALA A 262 -7.44 18.64 -10.11
C ALA A 262 -6.94 20.05 -9.80
N ILE A 263 -6.32 20.24 -8.64
CA ILE A 263 -5.76 21.54 -8.22
C ILE A 263 -4.25 21.46 -8.39
N TYR A 264 -3.70 22.19 -9.37
CA TYR A 264 -2.26 22.31 -9.62
C TYR A 264 -1.79 23.75 -9.33
N ALA A 265 -1.12 23.96 -8.20
CA ALA A 265 -0.62 25.27 -7.76
C ALA A 265 0.77 25.17 -7.10
N GLN A 266 1.45 26.29 -6.84
CA GLN A 266 2.70 26.26 -6.05
C GLN A 266 2.44 25.85 -4.60
N THR A 267 1.36 26.36 -4.02
CA THR A 267 0.87 26.04 -2.68
C THR A 267 -0.60 25.64 -2.75
N VAL A 268 -0.95 24.45 -2.28
CA VAL A 268 -2.31 23.91 -2.37
C VAL A 268 -2.76 23.26 -1.07
N GLY A 269 -4.03 23.46 -0.70
CA GLY A 269 -4.64 22.74 0.42
C GLY A 269 -6.14 22.56 0.30
N GLY A 270 -6.68 21.64 1.10
CA GLY A 270 -8.09 21.27 1.00
C GLY A 270 -9.08 22.38 1.35
N PHE A 271 -8.80 23.17 2.39
CA PHE A 271 -9.56 24.38 2.72
C PHE A 271 -8.95 25.63 2.13
N ALA A 272 -7.64 25.81 2.27
CA ALA A 272 -6.94 26.95 1.69
C ALA A 272 -5.54 26.61 1.19
N GLY A 273 -5.05 27.38 0.20
CA GLY A 273 -3.65 27.33 -0.18
C GLY A 273 -2.78 27.76 1.01
N THR A 274 -3.00 28.97 1.52
CA THR A 274 -2.37 29.47 2.75
C THR A 274 -3.43 29.85 3.77
N ASN A 275 -3.24 29.46 5.03
CA ASN A 275 -4.07 29.86 6.16
C ASN A 275 -3.24 30.58 7.23
N GLY A 276 -3.61 31.81 7.57
CA GLY A 276 -3.13 32.55 8.74
C GLY A 276 -4.24 33.02 9.67
N GLY A 277 -5.49 32.63 9.39
CA GLY A 277 -6.67 32.98 10.19
C GLY A 277 -7.27 31.78 10.92
N ASP A 278 -8.49 31.96 11.41
CA ASP A 278 -9.21 30.98 12.22
C ASP A 278 -10.12 30.10 11.35
N VAL A 279 -10.03 28.78 11.54
CA VAL A 279 -10.91 27.79 10.91
C VAL A 279 -11.61 26.97 11.99
N GLU A 280 -12.93 26.95 11.99
CA GLU A 280 -13.71 26.28 13.04
C GLU A 280 -14.95 25.58 12.49
N PHE A 281 -15.17 24.31 12.84
CA PHE A 281 -16.34 23.54 12.38
C PHE A 281 -16.48 23.50 10.84
N ALA A 282 -15.36 23.51 10.12
CA ALA A 282 -15.34 23.41 8.68
C ALA A 282 -15.17 21.95 8.23
N LEU A 283 -15.91 21.54 7.20
CA LEU A 283 -15.83 20.23 6.57
C LEU A 283 -15.51 20.37 5.07
N ALA A 284 -14.65 19.51 4.53
CA ALA A 284 -14.47 19.39 3.09
C ALA A 284 -14.37 17.93 2.67
N THR A 285 -14.95 17.61 1.51
CA THR A 285 -14.74 16.34 0.80
C THR A 285 -14.22 16.66 -0.60
N LEU A 286 -12.99 16.26 -0.89
CA LEU A 286 -12.34 16.48 -2.17
C LEU A 286 -12.20 15.18 -2.95
N ARG A 287 -12.84 15.10 -4.12
CA ARG A 287 -12.83 13.89 -4.97
C ARG A 287 -11.80 13.90 -6.10
N GLY A 288 -11.15 15.03 -6.33
CA GLY A 288 -10.08 15.18 -7.32
C GLY A 288 -8.69 15.20 -6.68
N ASN A 289 -7.65 15.15 -7.53
CA ASN A 289 -6.25 15.16 -7.09
C ASN A 289 -5.85 16.54 -6.54
N VAL A 290 -5.12 16.55 -5.43
CA VAL A 290 -4.58 17.78 -4.82
C VAL A 290 -3.07 17.82 -5.06
N GLY A 291 -2.57 18.63 -5.99
CA GLY A 291 -1.19 18.55 -6.44
C GLY A 291 -0.46 19.88 -6.50
N SER A 292 0.83 19.90 -6.16
CA SER A 292 1.73 20.95 -6.64
C SER A 292 2.42 20.51 -7.93
N ASN A 293 2.51 21.39 -8.93
CA ASN A 293 3.04 21.02 -10.25
C ASN A 293 4.57 20.93 -10.25
N VAL A 294 5.10 19.79 -10.70
CA VAL A 294 6.54 19.52 -10.95
C VAL A 294 6.78 19.25 -12.44
N ALA A 295 6.40 20.16 -13.35
CA ALA A 295 6.79 20.03 -14.76
C ALA A 295 6.82 21.36 -15.54
N GLY A 296 8.05 21.86 -15.73
CA GLY A 296 8.59 22.68 -16.82
C GLY A 296 7.67 23.41 -17.81
N ALA A 297 7.69 24.75 -17.73
CA ALA A 297 7.69 25.58 -18.94
C ALA A 297 8.61 26.81 -18.87
N ASN A 298 9.13 27.25 -17.70
CA ASN A 298 9.92 28.49 -17.60
C ASN A 298 11.04 28.53 -16.54
N GLY A 299 11.61 27.39 -16.12
CA GLY A 299 12.88 27.40 -15.36
C GLY A 299 12.91 28.22 -14.06
N ILE A 300 11.99 27.96 -13.13
CA ILE A 300 12.11 28.45 -11.73
C ILE A 300 12.14 27.24 -10.79
N VAL A 301 13.05 27.31 -9.83
CA VAL A 301 13.49 26.26 -8.90
C VAL A 301 12.84 26.48 -7.51
N ALA A 302 12.39 25.38 -6.89
CA ALA A 302 12.19 25.13 -5.44
C ALA A 302 11.28 26.06 -4.60
N ALA A 303 10.05 25.60 -4.34
CA ALA A 303 9.45 25.32 -3.02
C ALA A 303 7.97 24.97 -3.24
N GLU A 304 7.69 23.69 -3.46
CA GLU A 304 6.37 23.14 -3.82
C GLU A 304 5.67 22.68 -2.56
N LYS A 305 4.45 23.16 -2.22
CA LYS A 305 3.80 22.95 -0.91
C LYS A 305 2.37 22.41 -1.03
N ALA A 306 2.15 21.11 -0.82
CA ALA A 306 0.83 20.47 -0.97
C ALA A 306 0.37 19.82 0.34
N GLY A 307 -0.58 20.47 1.03
CA GLY A 307 -1.10 19.95 2.29
C GLY A 307 -2.50 19.37 2.19
N GLY A 308 -2.84 18.46 3.08
CA GLY A 308 -4.16 17.84 3.11
C GLY A 308 -5.28 18.86 3.39
N MET A 309 -5.14 19.65 4.46
CA MET A 309 -6.07 20.71 4.84
C MET A 309 -5.61 22.09 4.37
N PHE A 310 -4.32 22.42 4.51
CA PHE A 310 -3.74 23.66 4.01
C PHE A 310 -2.35 23.45 3.43
N GLY A 311 -2.05 24.14 2.33
CA GLY A 311 -0.71 24.14 1.75
C GLY A 311 0.33 24.81 2.63
N VAL A 312 -0.02 25.92 3.30
CA VAL A 312 0.75 26.55 4.39
C VAL A 312 -0.21 26.98 5.50
N HIS A 313 0.17 26.77 6.76
CA HIS A 313 -0.64 27.13 7.92
C HIS A 313 0.16 27.89 9.00
N THR A 314 -0.40 29.01 9.46
CA THR A 314 0.07 29.84 10.57
C THR A 314 -1.05 30.24 11.55
N GLY A 315 -2.30 29.90 11.25
CA GLY A 315 -3.47 30.29 12.04
C GLY A 315 -3.91 29.26 13.09
N SER A 316 -5.20 29.27 13.45
CA SER A 316 -5.83 28.30 14.37
C SER A 316 -6.88 27.46 13.65
N VAL A 317 -6.96 26.16 14.00
CA VAL A 317 -7.94 25.22 13.43
C VAL A 317 -8.63 24.45 14.55
N LYS A 318 -9.96 24.38 14.55
CA LYS A 318 -10.73 23.67 15.56
C LYS A 318 -11.86 22.85 14.97
N ASN A 319 -12.04 21.62 15.45
CA ASN A 319 -13.21 20.78 15.15
C ASN A 319 -13.54 20.69 13.65
N SER A 320 -12.52 20.56 12.82
CA SER A 320 -12.64 20.65 11.37
C SER A 320 -12.04 19.42 10.70
N SER A 321 -12.59 19.02 9.56
CA SER A 321 -12.15 17.81 8.86
C SER A 321 -12.09 17.98 7.35
N VAL A 322 -11.05 17.44 6.73
CA VAL A 322 -10.95 17.30 5.27
C VAL A 322 -10.84 15.84 4.91
N ALA A 323 -11.67 15.37 3.98
CA ALA A 323 -11.59 14.04 3.41
C ALA A 323 -11.12 14.11 1.96
N LEU A 324 -10.05 13.39 1.64
CA LEU A 324 -9.40 13.34 0.34
C LEU A 324 -9.64 11.96 -0.28
N TYR A 325 -10.28 11.92 -1.45
CA TYR A 325 -10.64 10.68 -2.15
C TYR A 325 -9.55 10.15 -3.07
N LYS A 326 -8.67 11.05 -3.55
CA LYS A 326 -7.60 10.76 -4.49
C LYS A 326 -6.28 11.32 -3.99
N ASP A 327 -5.21 10.98 -4.71
CA ASP A 327 -3.83 11.30 -4.39
C ASP A 327 -3.56 12.80 -4.13
N VAL A 328 -2.64 13.03 -3.18
CA VAL A 328 -1.97 14.31 -2.97
C VAL A 328 -0.56 14.22 -3.57
N TYR A 329 -0.21 15.13 -4.48
CA TYR A 329 1.10 15.12 -5.17
C TYR A 329 1.93 16.36 -4.82
N GLY A 330 3.22 16.19 -4.53
CA GLY A 330 4.17 17.27 -4.28
C GLY A 330 5.57 16.76 -3.97
N SER A 331 6.53 17.65 -3.76
CA SER A 331 7.88 17.26 -3.34
C SER A 331 7.88 16.55 -1.97
N GLU A 332 8.84 15.66 -1.69
CA GLU A 332 8.89 14.87 -0.45
C GLU A 332 8.94 15.72 0.84
N ALA A 333 9.50 16.93 0.76
CA ALA A 333 9.56 17.88 1.88
C ALA A 333 8.24 18.62 2.16
N ALA A 334 7.16 18.29 1.42
CA ALA A 334 6.00 19.15 1.28
C ALA A 334 4.64 18.46 1.43
N LEU A 335 4.62 17.19 1.82
CA LEU A 335 3.40 16.41 1.97
C LEU A 335 3.08 16.27 3.46
N ALA A 336 2.19 17.12 3.96
CA ALA A 336 1.76 17.10 5.37
C ALA A 336 0.25 17.29 5.46
N ALA A 337 -0.36 16.88 6.58
CA ALA A 337 -1.75 17.22 6.88
C ALA A 337 -1.97 18.75 6.75
N SER A 338 -0.93 19.52 7.12
CA SER A 338 -0.67 20.87 6.65
C SER A 338 0.82 21.22 6.84
N LEU A 339 1.43 21.99 5.93
CA LEU A 339 2.79 22.50 6.16
C LEU A 339 2.73 23.76 7.02
N ILE A 340 3.55 23.81 8.07
CA ILE A 340 3.59 24.96 8.97
C ILE A 340 4.91 25.70 8.80
N GLU A 341 4.82 26.98 8.53
CA GLU A 341 5.94 27.90 8.62
C GLU A 341 5.76 28.70 9.91
N LYS A 342 6.60 28.47 10.93
CA LYS A 342 6.58 29.33 12.12
C LYS A 342 6.88 30.77 11.69
N ALA A 343 6.11 31.74 12.19
CA ALA A 343 6.43 33.15 11.99
C ALA A 343 7.83 33.44 12.60
N GLU A 344 8.67 34.20 11.90
CA GLU A 344 9.99 34.59 12.43
C GLU A 344 9.81 35.30 13.79
N GLY A 345 10.33 34.68 14.85
CA GLY A 345 10.33 35.23 16.22
C GLY A 345 9.34 34.60 17.20
N ASP A 346 8.52 33.62 16.79
CA ASP A 346 7.61 32.94 17.71
C ASP A 346 8.35 31.87 18.53
N GLN A 347 8.56 32.17 19.81
CA GLN A 347 9.25 31.31 20.80
C GLN A 347 8.27 30.45 21.62
N ASN A 348 6.95 30.55 21.39
CA ASN A 348 5.98 29.76 22.13
C ASN A 348 5.87 28.35 21.54
N GLU A 349 6.50 27.38 22.20
CA GLU A 349 6.47 25.96 21.83
C GLU A 349 5.15 25.25 22.20
N ASP A 350 4.24 25.92 22.93
CA ASP A 350 3.17 25.24 23.69
C ASP A 350 1.72 25.47 23.20
N HIS A 351 1.46 26.19 22.09
CA HIS A 351 0.07 26.39 21.62
C HIS A 351 -0.24 25.50 20.39
N PRO A 352 -1.12 24.49 20.50
CA PRO A 352 -1.50 23.68 19.35
C PRO A 352 -2.24 24.58 18.35
N MET A 353 -1.68 24.68 17.13
CA MET A 353 -2.26 25.44 16.02
C MET A 353 -3.49 24.75 15.41
N ALA A 354 -3.74 23.50 15.81
CA ALA A 354 -4.92 22.73 15.47
C ALA A 354 -5.39 21.91 16.68
N GLU A 355 -6.70 21.89 16.93
CA GLU A 355 -7.37 21.13 17.99
C GLU A 355 -8.53 20.35 17.37
N ASN A 356 -8.56 19.04 17.56
CA ASN A 356 -9.57 18.17 16.93
C ASN A 356 -9.70 18.42 15.40
N ALA A 357 -8.56 18.59 14.72
CA ALA A 357 -8.50 18.79 13.28
C ALA A 357 -8.07 17.50 12.59
N TRP A 358 -8.86 17.02 11.61
CA TRP A 358 -8.67 15.70 11.02
C TRP A 358 -8.49 15.78 9.51
N VAL A 359 -7.54 15.00 8.99
CA VAL A 359 -7.39 14.77 7.56
C VAL A 359 -7.60 13.29 7.30
N GLN A 360 -8.69 12.99 6.58
CA GLN A 360 -8.98 11.65 6.13
C GLN A 360 -8.40 11.45 4.72
N ILE A 361 -7.67 10.37 4.54
CA ILE A 361 -7.04 9.99 3.28
C ILE A 361 -7.60 8.64 2.87
N CYS A 362 -8.27 8.61 1.73
CA CYS A 362 -8.64 7.40 1.04
C CYS A 362 -7.68 7.23 -0.14
N ASN A 363 -7.08 6.06 -0.27
CA ASN A 363 -6.25 5.68 -1.41
C ASN A 363 -5.11 6.66 -1.75
N SER A 364 -3.87 6.35 -1.34
CA SER A 364 -2.75 6.70 -2.21
C SER A 364 -1.65 5.65 -2.18
N SER A 365 -1.27 5.20 -3.38
CA SER A 365 -0.04 4.44 -3.63
C SER A 365 1.22 5.23 -3.27
N LEU A 366 1.08 6.52 -2.93
CA LEU A 366 2.12 7.50 -2.63
C LEU A 366 1.89 8.19 -1.27
N ASN A 367 1.50 7.41 -0.25
CA ASN A 367 1.14 7.86 1.11
C ASN A 367 2.28 8.59 1.85
N LYS A 368 2.54 9.85 1.49
CA LYS A 368 3.58 10.70 2.10
C LYS A 368 3.03 11.81 3.00
N VAL A 369 1.72 12.01 3.07
CA VAL A 369 1.10 12.97 3.99
C VAL A 369 1.39 12.54 5.43
N SER A 370 2.31 13.23 6.09
CA SER A 370 2.66 13.01 7.50
C SER A 370 1.90 13.96 8.41
N VAL A 371 1.73 13.57 9.68
CA VAL A 371 1.45 14.54 10.75
C VAL A 371 2.75 15.25 11.06
N SER A 372 2.78 16.57 10.98
CA SER A 372 3.93 17.34 11.45
C SER A 372 3.96 17.30 12.98
N GLU A 373 5.13 17.00 13.57
CA GLU A 373 5.27 16.58 14.97
C GLU A 373 4.87 17.63 16.04
N ASN A 374 4.44 18.85 15.69
CA ASN A 374 4.16 19.91 16.67
C ASN A 374 2.90 20.74 16.37
N CYS A 375 1.92 20.13 15.68
CA CYS A 375 0.94 20.93 14.94
C CYS A 375 -0.52 20.60 15.23
N GLY A 376 -0.80 19.50 15.95
CA GLY A 376 -2.13 19.16 16.43
C GLY A 376 -3.08 18.47 15.44
N PHE A 377 -2.70 18.37 14.15
CA PHE A 377 -3.50 17.66 13.15
C PHE A 377 -3.46 16.13 13.37
N ASN A 378 -4.59 15.49 13.12
CA ASN A 378 -4.74 14.04 13.16
C ASN A 378 -5.04 13.47 11.76
N LEU A 379 -4.69 12.21 11.54
CA LEU A 379 -4.90 11.49 10.27
C LEU A 379 -5.84 10.29 10.46
N ILE A 380 -6.74 10.08 9.49
CA ILE A 380 -7.46 8.82 9.31
C ILE A 380 -7.12 8.27 7.92
N ARG A 381 -6.45 7.13 7.86
CA ARG A 381 -6.14 6.40 6.63
C ARG A 381 -7.18 5.31 6.43
N VAL A 382 -7.92 5.38 5.36
CA VAL A 382 -8.89 4.34 5.03
C VAL A 382 -8.24 3.32 4.10
N LEU A 383 -8.14 2.07 4.55
CA LEU A 383 -7.62 0.94 3.79
C LEU A 383 -8.73 0.42 2.86
N ASN A 384 -8.98 1.17 1.77
CA ASN A 384 -9.78 0.89 0.56
C ASN A 384 -10.26 2.22 -0.06
N GLU A 385 -11.10 2.18 -1.11
CA GLU A 385 -11.63 3.38 -1.79
C GLU A 385 -12.92 3.97 -1.17
N THR A 386 -13.20 3.72 0.12
CA THR A 386 -14.43 4.22 0.76
C THR A 386 -14.17 5.40 1.68
N LEU A 387 -15.01 6.43 1.64
CA LEU A 387 -14.99 7.53 2.60
C LEU A 387 -15.86 7.22 3.82
N LEU A 388 -15.36 7.56 5.01
CA LEU A 388 -16.19 7.83 6.17
C LEU A 388 -16.99 9.12 5.97
N SER A 389 -18.20 9.14 6.50
CA SER A 389 -18.97 10.37 6.71
C SER A 389 -18.50 11.06 7.99
N VAL A 390 -18.46 12.39 7.97
CA VAL A 390 -18.09 13.21 9.13
C VAL A 390 -19.27 14.12 9.50
N GLU A 391 -19.65 14.08 10.76
CA GLU A 391 -20.70 14.93 11.34
C GLU A 391 -20.09 15.83 12.43
N VAL A 392 -20.53 17.09 12.47
CA VAL A 392 -20.15 18.07 13.50
C VAL A 392 -21.34 18.24 14.45
N ASP A 393 -21.11 17.97 15.72
CA ASP A 393 -21.99 18.38 16.82
C ASP A 393 -21.46 19.69 17.40
N TYR A 394 -22.05 20.81 16.97
CA TYR A 394 -21.66 22.16 17.39
C TYR A 394 -21.86 22.38 18.88
N SER A 395 -22.91 21.78 19.47
CA SER A 395 -23.25 21.94 20.89
C SER A 395 -22.21 21.32 21.82
N LYS A 396 -21.54 20.26 21.35
CA LYS A 396 -20.52 19.54 22.11
C LYS A 396 -19.09 19.81 21.63
N ALA A 397 -18.94 20.58 20.55
CA ALA A 397 -17.68 20.75 19.84
C ALA A 397 -17.02 19.39 19.49
N ARG A 398 -17.79 18.48 18.87
CA ARG A 398 -17.33 17.11 18.58
C ARG A 398 -17.48 16.75 17.12
N LEU A 399 -16.48 16.02 16.62
CA LEU A 399 -16.53 15.35 15.33
C LEU A 399 -16.94 13.89 15.54
N THR A 400 -17.76 13.37 14.63
CA THR A 400 -18.17 11.97 14.60
C THR A 400 -17.90 11.41 13.21
N PHE A 401 -17.08 10.36 13.13
CA PHE A 401 -16.77 9.66 11.91
C PHE A 401 -17.59 8.39 11.83
N THR A 402 -18.37 8.21 10.76
CA THR A 402 -19.26 7.05 10.59
C THR A 402 -19.01 6.42 9.23
N SER A 403 -18.86 5.10 9.18
CA SER A 403 -18.81 4.43 7.88
C SER A 403 -20.18 4.33 7.22
N ILE A 404 -20.20 4.56 5.91
CA ILE A 404 -21.39 4.37 5.07
C ILE A 404 -21.58 2.88 4.72
N ILE A 405 -20.52 2.08 4.81
CA ILE A 405 -20.56 0.62 4.57
C ILE A 405 -20.68 -0.08 5.93
N THR A 406 -21.59 -1.04 6.03
CA THR A 406 -22.00 -1.68 7.29
C THR A 406 -20.97 -2.66 7.90
N ASP A 407 -19.77 -2.76 7.34
CA ASP A 407 -18.80 -3.82 7.66
C ASP A 407 -17.39 -3.27 7.97
N VAL A 408 -17.29 -2.15 8.69
CA VAL A 408 -16.00 -1.78 9.30
C VAL A 408 -15.59 -2.90 10.24
N LYS A 409 -14.50 -3.59 9.91
CA LYS A 409 -13.97 -4.66 10.74
C LYS A 409 -13.34 -4.05 11.97
N LYS A 410 -12.33 -3.18 11.77
CA LYS A 410 -11.48 -2.69 12.86
C LYS A 410 -10.83 -1.34 12.54
N TRP A 411 -10.56 -0.59 13.62
CA TRP A 411 -9.73 0.61 13.62
C TRP A 411 -8.42 0.32 14.36
N TYR A 412 -7.31 0.88 13.87
CA TYR A 412 -5.97 0.68 14.42
C TYR A 412 -5.20 2.00 14.51
N THR A 413 -4.34 2.16 15.51
CA THR A 413 -3.31 3.22 15.48
C THR A 413 -2.00 2.78 14.86
N ASP A 414 -1.76 1.48 14.82
CA ASP A 414 -0.61 0.88 14.16
C ASP A 414 -1.08 -0.34 13.35
N ILE A 415 -0.90 -0.26 12.04
CA ILE A 415 -1.20 -1.35 11.11
C ILE A 415 -0.13 -2.42 11.07
N SER A 416 1.08 -2.13 11.57
CA SER A 416 2.18 -3.08 11.68
C SER A 416 2.11 -3.92 12.96
N GLY A 417 1.45 -3.42 14.02
CA GLY A 417 1.33 -4.09 15.33
C GLY A 417 -0.10 -4.41 15.80
N TRP A 418 -1.13 -4.01 15.06
CA TRP A 418 -2.55 -4.14 15.44
C TRP A 418 -2.92 -3.53 16.80
N THR A 419 -2.31 -2.41 17.19
CA THR A 419 -2.70 -1.73 18.44
C THR A 419 -4.03 -0.99 18.28
N LYS A 420 -4.96 -1.28 19.20
CA LYS A 420 -6.26 -0.60 19.32
C LYS A 420 -6.15 0.64 20.21
N THR A 421 -7.16 1.50 20.12
CA THR A 421 -7.29 2.74 20.89
C THR A 421 -8.61 2.87 21.65
N SER A 422 -8.60 3.77 22.64
CA SER A 422 -9.78 4.30 23.33
C SER A 422 -10.45 5.43 22.53
N GLY A 423 -11.78 5.61 22.66
CA GLY A 423 -12.53 6.68 21.97
C GLY A 423 -13.66 6.19 21.03
N PHE A 424 -13.92 4.88 21.03
CA PHE A 424 -15.04 4.28 20.31
C PHE A 424 -16.26 4.13 21.22
N LEU A 425 -17.46 4.11 20.64
CA LEU A 425 -18.64 3.65 21.37
C LEU A 425 -18.48 2.15 21.64
N GLU A 426 -18.69 1.73 22.89
CA GLU A 426 -18.67 0.31 23.27
C GLU A 426 -19.73 -0.46 22.47
N GLU A 427 -19.36 -1.65 21.99
CA GLU A 427 -20.27 -2.65 21.46
C GLU A 427 -21.49 -2.79 22.40
N GLY A 428 -22.70 -2.49 21.91
CA GLY A 428 -23.93 -2.80 22.67
C GLY A 428 -25.03 -1.73 22.75
N SER A 429 -24.96 -0.59 22.05
CA SER A 429 -26.17 0.22 21.88
C SER A 429 -27.14 -0.52 20.94
N ALA A 430 -28.40 -0.71 21.34
CA ALA A 430 -29.39 -1.55 20.65
C ALA A 430 -29.68 -1.15 19.19
N ASP A 431 -29.17 0.02 18.75
CA ASP A 431 -29.39 0.59 17.43
C ASP A 431 -28.15 0.53 16.49
N LEU A 432 -26.97 0.11 16.96
CA LEU A 432 -25.72 0.06 16.17
C LEU A 432 -24.88 -1.18 16.51
N PRO A 433 -24.92 -2.25 15.69
CA PRO A 433 -24.38 -3.56 16.08
C PRO A 433 -22.89 -3.82 15.79
N THR A 434 -22.09 -2.85 15.34
CA THR A 434 -20.63 -3.00 15.11
C THR A 434 -19.91 -1.65 15.29
N LEU A 435 -18.59 -1.66 15.52
CA LEU A 435 -17.69 -0.48 15.68
C LEU A 435 -17.61 0.41 14.41
N THR A 436 -18.73 0.99 13.99
CA THR A 436 -18.88 1.81 12.78
C THR A 436 -18.68 3.30 13.01
N VAL A 437 -18.67 3.72 14.28
CA VAL A 437 -18.60 5.13 14.69
C VAL A 437 -17.36 5.39 15.53
N PHE A 438 -16.58 6.38 15.13
CA PHE A 438 -15.42 6.90 15.86
C PHE A 438 -15.67 8.34 16.31
N MET A 439 -15.56 8.58 17.62
CA MET A 439 -15.74 9.91 18.22
C MET A 439 -14.45 10.30 18.95
N PRO A 440 -13.48 10.93 18.26
CA PRO A 440 -12.21 11.26 18.89
C PRO A 440 -12.39 12.18 20.11
N ASP A 441 -11.51 12.00 21.10
CA ASP A 441 -11.36 12.98 22.18
C ASP A 441 -10.81 14.27 21.57
N PRO A 442 -11.46 15.44 21.78
CA PRO A 442 -10.98 16.72 21.24
C PRO A 442 -9.54 17.09 21.66
N LYS A 443 -9.03 16.50 22.75
CA LYS A 443 -7.65 16.70 23.23
C LYS A 443 -6.59 15.90 22.47
N ASN A 444 -7.00 14.97 21.60
CA ASN A 444 -6.09 14.15 20.83
C ASN A 444 -5.42 14.95 19.71
N ASN A 445 -4.10 14.93 19.68
CA ASN A 445 -3.27 15.68 18.75
C ASN A 445 -2.17 14.77 18.17
N GLY A 446 -1.87 14.92 16.88
CA GLY A 446 -0.78 14.18 16.22
C GLY A 446 -1.04 12.68 16.03
N LEU A 447 -2.29 12.22 16.12
CA LEU A 447 -2.60 10.80 16.00
C LEU A 447 -2.81 10.37 14.55
N VAL A 448 -2.43 9.12 14.25
CA VAL A 448 -2.74 8.44 12.99
C VAL A 448 -3.61 7.24 13.28
N TYR A 449 -4.76 7.16 12.62
CA TYR A 449 -5.68 6.04 12.68
C TYR A 449 -5.79 5.39 11.30
N TYR A 450 -6.00 4.09 11.30
CA TYR A 450 -6.25 3.28 10.12
C TYR A 450 -7.61 2.60 10.25
N VAL A 451 -8.38 2.62 9.18
CA VAL A 451 -9.72 2.02 9.11
C VAL A 451 -9.65 0.87 8.13
N CYS A 452 -9.98 -0.32 8.59
CA CYS A 452 -9.92 -1.53 7.79
C CYS A 452 -11.31 -2.17 7.68
N TYR A 453 -11.70 -2.46 6.45
CA TYR A 453 -12.93 -3.18 6.11
C TYR A 453 -12.68 -4.66 5.84
N ASP A 454 -11.41 -5.03 5.68
CA ASP A 454 -10.98 -6.38 5.35
C ASP A 454 -10.40 -7.08 6.58
N ASP A 455 -10.53 -8.40 6.62
CA ASP A 455 -9.97 -9.20 7.69
C ASP A 455 -8.46 -9.37 7.49
N LEU A 456 -7.67 -8.77 8.37
CA LEU A 456 -6.20 -8.86 8.34
C LEU A 456 -5.67 -10.19 8.92
N THR A 457 -6.56 -11.00 9.50
CA THR A 457 -6.25 -12.33 10.03
C THR A 457 -6.65 -13.40 9.03
N ILE A 458 -5.72 -14.26 8.64
CA ILE A 458 -5.95 -15.34 7.68
C ILE A 458 -6.25 -16.62 8.47
N ASN A 459 -7.54 -17.00 8.48
CA ASN A 459 -8.01 -18.17 9.25
C ASN A 459 -8.07 -19.45 8.43
N ASP A 460 -8.26 -19.34 7.11
CA ASP A 460 -8.47 -20.45 6.19
C ASP A 460 -7.96 -20.13 4.77
N LEU A 461 -8.20 -21.06 3.84
CA LEU A 461 -7.81 -20.93 2.44
C LEU A 461 -8.57 -19.81 1.70
N GLU A 462 -9.82 -19.53 2.09
CA GLU A 462 -10.60 -18.45 1.50
C GLU A 462 -9.98 -17.10 1.88
N GLY A 463 -9.59 -16.91 3.14
CA GLY A 463 -8.84 -15.75 3.60
C GLY A 463 -7.52 -15.54 2.85
N LEU A 464 -6.78 -16.63 2.55
CA LEU A 464 -5.53 -16.54 1.76
C LEU A 464 -5.80 -16.10 0.31
N ASN A 465 -6.87 -16.60 -0.32
CA ASN A 465 -7.27 -16.19 -1.66
C ASN A 465 -7.81 -14.75 -1.70
N ASN A 466 -8.50 -14.32 -0.65
CA ASN A 466 -8.95 -12.94 -0.49
C ASN A 466 -7.75 -12.01 -0.37
N LEU A 467 -6.73 -12.36 0.42
CA LEU A 467 -5.46 -11.62 0.46
C LEU A 467 -4.85 -11.48 -0.94
N ALA A 468 -4.70 -12.59 -1.67
CA ALA A 468 -4.14 -12.54 -3.02
C ALA A 468 -4.98 -11.64 -3.95
N SER A 469 -6.31 -11.73 -3.89
CA SER A 469 -7.20 -10.90 -4.71
C SER A 469 -7.09 -9.41 -4.36
N MET A 470 -7.07 -9.08 -3.06
CA MET A 470 -6.92 -7.72 -2.56
C MET A 470 -5.58 -7.11 -2.97
N ILE A 471 -4.47 -7.83 -2.80
CA ILE A 471 -3.16 -7.30 -3.20
C ILE A 471 -3.08 -7.15 -4.71
N ASN A 472 -3.60 -8.11 -5.48
CA ASN A 472 -3.51 -8.11 -6.93
C ASN A 472 -4.45 -7.10 -7.63
N SER A 473 -5.37 -6.46 -6.91
CA SER A 473 -6.27 -5.44 -7.48
C SER A 473 -5.83 -4.00 -7.17
N HIS A 474 -4.99 -3.79 -6.15
CA HIS A 474 -4.59 -2.46 -5.70
C HIS A 474 -3.50 -2.47 -4.63
N SER A 475 -2.77 -1.36 -4.51
CA SER A 475 -1.63 -1.18 -3.58
C SER A 475 -2.00 -0.57 -2.22
N TYR A 476 -3.22 -0.76 -1.71
CA TYR A 476 -3.69 -0.11 -0.47
C TYR A 476 -3.04 -0.63 0.81
N TYR A 477 -2.42 -1.81 0.76
CA TYR A 477 -1.99 -2.56 1.95
C TYR A 477 -0.50 -2.44 2.25
N ASN A 478 0.11 -1.32 1.86
CA ASN A 478 1.52 -1.04 2.17
C ASN A 478 1.73 -0.99 3.69
N HIS A 479 2.72 -1.74 4.19
CA HIS A 479 3.06 -1.89 5.61
C HIS A 479 1.96 -2.48 6.51
N VAL A 480 0.87 -3.01 5.94
CA VAL A 480 -0.21 -3.65 6.71
C VAL A 480 0.22 -5.04 7.15
N LEU A 481 0.08 -5.35 8.44
CA LEU A 481 0.28 -6.68 9.00
C LEU A 481 -0.89 -7.62 8.67
N PHE A 482 -0.60 -8.67 7.92
CA PHE A 482 -1.44 -9.84 7.72
C PHE A 482 -0.88 -11.00 8.53
N ARG A 483 -1.69 -11.61 9.40
CA ARG A 483 -1.24 -12.73 10.24
C ARG A 483 -2.04 -14.00 9.99
N LEU A 484 -1.34 -15.11 9.78
CA LEU A 484 -1.94 -16.44 9.81
C LEU A 484 -2.37 -16.78 11.25
N ALA A 485 -3.61 -17.25 11.41
CA ALA A 485 -4.13 -17.69 12.71
C ALA A 485 -4.17 -19.21 12.88
N SER A 486 -3.98 -19.96 11.79
CA SER A 486 -4.01 -21.41 11.81
C SER A 486 -3.20 -22.01 10.67
N ASN A 487 -2.95 -23.32 10.73
CA ASN A 487 -2.34 -24.05 9.63
C ASN A 487 -3.33 -24.16 8.45
N LEU A 488 -2.85 -23.88 7.25
CA LEU A 488 -3.63 -23.93 6.02
C LEU A 488 -3.25 -25.13 5.16
N ASN A 489 -4.25 -25.78 4.55
CA ASN A 489 -4.06 -26.86 3.61
C ASN A 489 -4.78 -26.55 2.28
N VAL A 490 -4.02 -26.47 1.20
CA VAL A 490 -4.54 -26.40 -0.17
C VAL A 490 -4.80 -27.83 -0.64
N GLY A 491 -6.07 -28.11 -0.91
CA GLY A 491 -6.54 -29.45 -1.27
C GLY A 491 -6.00 -29.93 -2.63
N THR A 492 -6.06 -31.24 -2.84
CA THR A 492 -5.72 -31.87 -4.12
C THR A 492 -6.52 -31.27 -5.28
N GLY A 493 -5.83 -30.89 -6.35
CA GLY A 493 -6.46 -30.31 -7.55
C GLY A 493 -6.86 -28.83 -7.43
N THR A 494 -6.65 -28.20 -6.26
CA THR A 494 -6.91 -26.77 -6.08
C THR A 494 -5.74 -25.94 -6.62
N VAL A 495 -6.04 -24.88 -7.36
CA VAL A 495 -5.05 -23.91 -7.83
C VAL A 495 -5.31 -22.58 -7.13
N ILE A 496 -4.27 -22.02 -6.52
CA ILE A 496 -4.32 -20.69 -5.91
C ILE A 496 -3.55 -19.68 -6.78
N ARG A 497 -3.82 -18.39 -6.55
CA ARG A 497 -3.15 -17.30 -7.24
C ARG A 497 -1.97 -16.79 -6.39
N PRO A 498 -0.86 -16.37 -7.00
CA PRO A 498 0.21 -15.68 -6.30
C PRO A 498 -0.30 -14.40 -5.62
N ILE A 499 0.30 -14.05 -4.48
CA ILE A 499 0.10 -12.77 -3.79
C ILE A 499 1.07 -11.76 -4.39
N GLY A 500 0.55 -10.68 -4.99
CA GLY A 500 1.33 -9.63 -5.65
C GLY A 500 1.57 -9.88 -7.14
N THR A 501 1.46 -8.82 -7.93
CA THR A 501 1.82 -8.73 -9.37
C THR A 501 2.85 -7.62 -9.59
N GLU A 502 3.44 -7.50 -10.77
CA GLU A 502 4.35 -6.38 -11.08
C GLU A 502 3.63 -5.01 -10.96
N GLU A 503 2.36 -4.93 -11.38
CA GLU A 503 1.55 -3.71 -11.28
C GLU A 503 1.14 -3.41 -9.82
N HIS A 504 0.86 -4.47 -9.04
CA HIS A 504 0.44 -4.38 -7.65
C HIS A 504 1.30 -5.32 -6.78
N PRO A 505 2.54 -4.94 -6.49
CA PRO A 505 3.46 -5.79 -5.74
C PRO A 505 2.99 -5.93 -4.29
N PHE A 506 3.26 -7.08 -3.68
CA PHE A 506 3.06 -7.22 -2.24
C PHE A 506 4.04 -6.31 -1.50
N ASN A 507 3.52 -5.34 -0.74
CA ASN A 507 4.30 -4.39 0.04
C ASN A 507 3.85 -4.34 1.52
N GLY A 508 3.22 -5.41 2.00
CA GLY A 508 2.75 -5.55 3.38
C GLY A 508 3.75 -6.30 4.27
N ILE A 509 3.30 -6.61 5.49
CA ILE A 509 3.97 -7.51 6.42
C ILE A 509 3.14 -8.79 6.49
N PHE A 510 3.70 -9.91 6.05
CA PHE A 510 3.07 -11.22 6.17
C PHE A 510 3.73 -11.97 7.33
N ASP A 511 3.02 -12.07 8.45
CA ASP A 511 3.43 -12.81 9.64
C ASP A 511 2.77 -14.20 9.65
N GLY A 512 3.61 -15.18 9.52
CA GLY A 512 3.26 -16.60 9.53
C GLY A 512 2.69 -17.12 10.83
N GLY A 513 2.92 -16.43 11.96
CA GLY A 513 2.50 -16.87 13.28
C GLY A 513 3.04 -18.26 13.68
N TYR A 514 4.12 -18.70 13.05
CA TYR A 514 4.68 -20.06 13.11
C TYR A 514 3.74 -21.17 12.62
N HIS A 515 2.76 -20.82 11.78
CA HIS A 515 1.85 -21.76 11.15
C HIS A 515 2.42 -22.38 9.87
N LYS A 516 1.74 -23.42 9.39
CA LYS A 516 2.08 -24.18 8.19
C LYS A 516 1.11 -23.87 7.06
N ILE A 517 1.61 -23.58 5.85
CA ILE A 517 0.84 -23.62 4.61
C ILE A 517 1.28 -24.84 3.81
N THR A 518 0.35 -25.74 3.49
CA THR A 518 0.63 -26.99 2.76
C THR A 518 -0.06 -27.00 1.40
N LEU A 519 0.72 -27.20 0.33
CA LEU A 519 0.22 -27.56 -1.00
C LEU A 519 0.18 -29.08 -1.13
N SER A 520 -1.02 -29.66 -1.28
CA SER A 520 -1.22 -31.11 -1.42
C SER A 520 -0.93 -31.59 -2.85
N GLU A 521 -0.79 -32.90 -3.05
CA GLU A 521 -0.54 -33.50 -4.38
C GLU A 521 -1.53 -32.97 -5.43
N LYS A 522 -1.05 -32.65 -6.64
CA LYS A 522 -1.83 -32.11 -7.79
C LYS A 522 -2.47 -30.74 -7.57
N SER A 523 -2.18 -30.06 -6.47
CA SER A 523 -2.49 -28.63 -6.34
C SER A 523 -1.51 -27.78 -7.15
N GLY A 524 -1.73 -26.47 -7.20
CA GLY A 524 -0.77 -25.58 -7.84
C GLY A 524 -0.92 -24.11 -7.52
N ILE A 525 0.04 -23.34 -8.02
CA ILE A 525 0.02 -21.88 -8.00
C ILE A 525 0.11 -21.36 -9.43
N SER A 526 -0.93 -20.67 -9.91
CA SER A 526 -0.99 -20.14 -11.27
C SER A 526 -0.40 -18.73 -11.35
N GLY A 527 0.89 -18.61 -11.67
CA GLY A 527 1.51 -17.35 -12.06
C GLY A 527 1.57 -17.21 -13.59
N THR A 528 1.18 -16.07 -14.15
CA THR A 528 1.38 -15.78 -15.58
C THR A 528 2.85 -15.53 -15.83
N GLU A 529 3.44 -14.48 -15.22
CA GLU A 529 4.83 -14.06 -15.44
C GLU A 529 5.72 -14.38 -14.23
N TYR A 530 5.21 -14.13 -13.03
CA TYR A 530 5.89 -14.36 -11.76
C TYR A 530 5.13 -15.40 -10.96
N ALA A 531 5.81 -16.48 -10.57
CA ALA A 531 5.19 -17.62 -9.90
C ALA A 531 5.87 -17.95 -8.58
N GLY A 532 5.05 -18.13 -7.55
CA GLY A 532 5.38 -18.45 -6.17
C GLY A 532 4.16 -18.16 -5.29
N LEU A 533 4.18 -18.56 -4.01
CA LEU A 533 3.13 -18.14 -3.06
C LEU A 533 2.95 -16.62 -3.09
N PHE A 534 4.07 -15.90 -3.20
CA PHE A 534 4.15 -14.50 -3.59
C PHE A 534 4.62 -14.41 -5.05
N GLY A 535 3.90 -13.65 -5.87
CA GLY A 535 4.27 -13.43 -7.27
C GLY A 535 5.40 -12.41 -7.35
N TYR A 536 5.11 -11.19 -6.91
CA TYR A 536 6.01 -10.06 -6.95
C TYR A 536 5.96 -9.30 -5.61
N THR A 537 7.12 -8.97 -5.06
CA THR A 537 7.23 -8.23 -3.79
C THR A 537 7.99 -6.91 -3.97
N ALA A 538 7.60 -5.89 -3.21
CA ALA A 538 8.21 -4.56 -3.20
C ALA A 538 9.34 -4.45 -2.15
N PRO A 539 10.17 -3.39 -2.20
CA PRO A 539 11.36 -3.25 -1.34
C PRO A 539 11.08 -3.27 0.16
N ASP A 540 9.94 -2.71 0.59
CA ASP A 540 9.59 -2.61 2.02
C ASP A 540 8.73 -3.78 2.53
N SER A 541 8.47 -4.76 1.67
CA SER A 541 7.70 -5.95 2.06
C SER A 541 8.48 -6.81 3.06
N ARG A 542 7.74 -7.43 3.97
CA ARG A 542 8.30 -8.35 4.98
C ARG A 542 7.50 -9.63 4.98
N ILE A 543 8.16 -10.78 4.84
CA ILE A 543 7.55 -12.11 4.82
C ILE A 543 8.26 -12.94 5.89
N SER A 544 7.57 -13.30 6.97
CA SER A 544 8.23 -13.98 8.09
C SER A 544 7.43 -15.09 8.77
N ASP A 545 8.16 -15.95 9.49
CA ASP A 545 7.64 -16.81 10.56
C ASP A 545 6.63 -17.91 10.13
N PHE A 546 6.82 -18.60 9.01
CA PHE A 546 6.01 -19.78 8.66
C PHE A 546 6.78 -20.89 7.96
N LEU A 547 6.13 -22.06 7.90
CA LEU A 547 6.55 -23.21 7.11
C LEU A 547 5.68 -23.35 5.88
N PHE A 548 6.32 -23.40 4.72
CA PHE A 548 5.68 -23.68 3.45
C PHE A 548 6.04 -25.08 2.97
N VAL A 549 5.05 -25.97 2.86
CA VAL A 549 5.23 -27.36 2.46
C VAL A 549 4.65 -27.57 1.07
N VAL A 550 5.48 -28.02 0.13
CA VAL A 550 5.08 -28.34 -1.24
C VAL A 550 5.20 -29.85 -1.45
N SER A 551 4.06 -30.52 -1.56
CA SER A 551 3.99 -31.96 -1.77
C SER A 551 4.47 -32.36 -3.17
N GLN A 552 4.65 -33.67 -3.38
CA GLN A 552 4.93 -34.21 -4.71
C GLN A 552 3.85 -33.81 -5.73
N ARG A 553 4.25 -33.63 -7.00
CA ARG A 553 3.34 -33.38 -8.12
C ARG A 553 2.49 -32.10 -7.96
N VAL A 554 2.99 -31.12 -7.22
CA VAL A 554 2.45 -29.75 -7.21
C VAL A 554 3.03 -28.99 -8.41
N THR A 555 2.21 -28.18 -9.07
CA THR A 555 2.65 -27.33 -10.17
C THR A 555 2.77 -25.88 -9.71
N ILE A 556 3.94 -25.27 -9.90
CA ILE A 556 4.17 -23.84 -9.61
C ILE A 556 4.53 -23.14 -10.92
N GLY A 557 3.73 -22.14 -11.28
CA GLY A 557 3.83 -21.43 -12.55
C GLY A 557 3.01 -22.07 -13.67
N SER A 558 3.07 -21.43 -14.83
CA SER A 558 2.40 -21.83 -16.07
C SER A 558 3.38 -21.74 -17.23
N VAL A 559 2.99 -22.11 -18.46
CA VAL A 559 3.87 -22.01 -19.65
C VAL A 559 4.39 -20.59 -19.95
N ASN A 560 3.78 -19.56 -19.36
CA ASN A 560 4.15 -18.16 -19.58
C ASN A 560 5.04 -17.60 -18.47
N SER A 561 5.35 -18.37 -17.42
CA SER A 561 6.08 -17.85 -16.26
C SER A 561 7.56 -17.63 -16.59
N TYR A 562 8.02 -16.40 -16.43
CA TYR A 562 9.39 -15.96 -16.65
C TYR A 562 10.26 -16.15 -15.41
N GLU A 563 9.71 -15.93 -14.22
CA GLU A 563 10.43 -16.00 -12.95
C GLU A 563 9.66 -16.88 -11.96
N VAL A 564 10.27 -17.99 -11.58
CA VAL A 564 9.58 -19.05 -10.83
C VAL A 564 10.37 -19.40 -9.58
N GLY A 565 9.76 -19.20 -8.41
CA GLY A 565 10.21 -19.72 -7.13
C GLY A 565 9.08 -20.39 -6.38
N ALA A 566 9.39 -21.33 -5.47
CA ALA A 566 8.32 -21.94 -4.68
C ALA A 566 7.65 -20.91 -3.77
N LEU A 567 8.46 -20.10 -3.08
CA LEU A 567 7.99 -19.06 -2.18
C LEU A 567 7.68 -17.77 -2.93
N ILE A 568 8.64 -17.24 -3.71
CA ILE A 568 8.50 -15.94 -4.39
C ILE A 568 8.93 -16.04 -5.86
N GLY A 569 8.17 -15.44 -6.78
CA GLY A 569 8.60 -15.27 -8.17
C GLY A 569 9.71 -14.22 -8.31
N TYR A 570 9.39 -12.96 -8.00
CA TYR A 570 10.32 -11.82 -7.99
C TYR A 570 10.37 -11.14 -6.63
N SER A 571 11.57 -11.03 -6.07
CA SER A 571 11.80 -10.54 -4.72
C SER A 571 12.59 -9.23 -4.70
N GLN A 572 12.04 -8.23 -4.02
CA GLN A 572 12.76 -6.99 -3.64
C GLN A 572 12.76 -6.74 -2.13
N GLY A 573 11.90 -7.43 -1.38
CA GLY A 573 11.77 -7.24 0.07
C GLY A 573 12.48 -8.29 0.93
N TYR A 574 12.16 -8.22 2.22
CA TYR A 574 12.81 -8.98 3.28
C TYR A 574 12.07 -10.28 3.58
N VAL A 575 12.81 -11.38 3.71
CA VAL A 575 12.28 -12.69 4.11
C VAL A 575 13.03 -13.19 5.34
N GLN A 576 12.30 -13.53 6.41
CA GLN A 576 12.91 -13.92 7.69
C GLN A 576 12.23 -15.14 8.31
N ASN A 577 12.99 -16.07 8.88
CA ASN A 577 12.45 -17.22 9.62
C ASN A 577 11.46 -18.08 8.81
N VAL A 578 11.64 -18.18 7.49
CA VAL A 578 10.79 -19.01 6.62
C VAL A 578 11.47 -20.32 6.29
N PHE A 579 10.74 -21.42 6.45
CA PHE A 579 11.19 -22.75 6.01
C PHE A 579 10.36 -23.24 4.83
N VAL A 580 10.99 -23.63 3.73
CA VAL A 580 10.33 -24.24 2.57
C VAL A 580 10.72 -25.72 2.48
N ASN A 581 9.75 -26.62 2.54
CA ASN A 581 9.95 -28.05 2.34
C ASN A 581 9.40 -28.48 0.98
N LEU A 582 10.30 -28.74 0.02
CA LEU A 582 9.97 -29.20 -1.32
C LEU A 582 10.13 -30.72 -1.43
N SER A 583 9.01 -31.41 -1.65
CA SER A 583 8.98 -32.83 -1.97
C SER A 583 9.05 -33.11 -3.48
N THR A 584 9.17 -32.08 -4.31
CA THR A 584 9.26 -32.18 -5.78
C THR A 584 10.21 -31.11 -6.30
N SER A 585 10.88 -31.41 -7.42
CA SER A 585 11.53 -30.36 -8.21
C SER A 585 10.43 -29.45 -8.81
N ILE A 586 10.67 -28.14 -8.84
CA ILE A 586 9.75 -27.17 -9.45
C ILE A 586 9.66 -27.48 -10.94
N THR A 587 8.44 -27.69 -11.44
CA THR A 587 8.20 -28.09 -12.83
C THR A 587 8.75 -27.04 -13.80
N SER A 588 9.64 -27.46 -14.70
CA SER A 588 10.21 -26.60 -15.74
C SER A 588 9.21 -26.36 -16.87
N ASN A 589 8.97 -25.10 -17.22
CA ASN A 589 8.50 -24.71 -18.56
C ASN A 589 9.71 -24.27 -19.40
N SER A 590 9.54 -24.11 -20.72
CA SER A 590 10.59 -23.66 -21.65
C SER A 590 10.75 -22.13 -21.73
N ALA A 591 9.95 -21.35 -21.00
CA ALA A 591 9.91 -19.88 -21.06
C ALA A 591 10.56 -19.18 -19.85
N ALA A 592 10.86 -19.92 -18.77
CA ALA A 592 11.42 -19.36 -17.54
C ALA A 592 12.87 -18.86 -17.76
N ARG A 593 13.08 -17.56 -17.51
CA ARG A 593 14.38 -16.89 -17.55
C ARG A 593 15.18 -17.13 -16.27
N TYR A 594 14.55 -16.97 -15.11
CA TYR A 594 15.16 -17.18 -13.79
C TYR A 594 14.36 -18.21 -13.00
N ARG A 595 15.07 -19.14 -12.35
CA ARG A 595 14.48 -20.30 -11.69
C ARG A 595 15.14 -20.51 -10.34
N GLY A 596 14.40 -20.32 -9.27
CA GLY A 596 14.87 -20.58 -7.92
C GLY A 596 14.05 -21.67 -7.26
N ALA A 597 14.67 -22.60 -6.53
CA ALA A 597 13.90 -23.49 -5.66
C ALA A 597 13.12 -22.70 -4.57
N PHE A 598 13.67 -21.59 -4.10
CA PHE A 598 13.06 -20.74 -3.07
C PHE A 598 12.47 -19.46 -3.69
N ILE A 599 13.30 -18.67 -4.38
CA ILE A 599 12.93 -17.38 -5.02
C ILE A 599 13.35 -17.38 -6.49
N GLY A 600 12.44 -17.09 -7.42
CA GLY A 600 12.73 -17.07 -8.85
C GLY A 600 13.86 -16.11 -9.21
N ARG A 601 13.69 -14.82 -8.91
CA ARG A 601 14.71 -13.78 -9.03
C ARG A 601 14.68 -12.85 -7.83
N HIS A 602 15.86 -12.38 -7.46
CA HIS A 602 16.02 -11.47 -6.36
C HIS A 602 16.82 -10.24 -6.80
N VAL A 603 16.42 -9.04 -6.36
CA VAL A 603 17.06 -7.77 -6.74
C VAL A 603 17.33 -6.93 -5.50
N LEU A 604 18.61 -6.61 -5.29
CA LEU A 604 19.06 -5.69 -4.25
C LEU A 604 18.82 -4.24 -4.69
N ASN A 605 17.91 -3.53 -4.02
CA ASN A 605 17.63 -2.12 -4.29
C ASN A 605 18.46 -1.19 -3.40
N GLY A 606 19.79 -1.32 -3.44
CA GLY A 606 20.71 -0.44 -2.70
C GLY A 606 20.74 -0.62 -1.17
N ALA A 607 20.04 -1.62 -0.62
CA ALA A 607 20.22 -2.06 0.75
C ALA A 607 21.55 -2.82 0.87
N GLU A 608 22.38 -2.46 1.86
CA GLU A 608 23.70 -3.09 2.10
C GLU A 608 23.61 -4.44 2.83
N ASP A 609 22.44 -4.79 3.38
CA ASP A 609 22.24 -5.96 4.25
C ASP A 609 21.51 -7.14 3.55
N ASN A 610 21.78 -8.35 4.04
CA ASN A 610 21.16 -9.59 3.57
C ASN A 610 19.63 -9.54 3.77
N ILE A 611 18.87 -9.45 2.69
CA ILE A 611 17.39 -9.39 2.75
C ILE A 611 16.71 -10.77 2.84
N ILE A 612 17.50 -11.83 3.07
CA ILE A 612 17.02 -13.17 3.44
C ILE A 612 17.77 -13.62 4.69
N GLU A 613 17.06 -13.76 5.80
CA GLU A 613 17.64 -14.08 7.10
C GLU A 613 17.00 -15.32 7.71
N ASN A 614 17.84 -16.23 8.23
CA ASN A 614 17.39 -17.47 8.88
C ASN A 614 16.31 -18.23 8.07
N CYS A 615 16.44 -18.21 6.74
CA CYS A 615 15.55 -18.93 5.84
C CYS A 615 16.20 -20.24 5.42
N TRP A 616 15.37 -21.25 5.25
CA TRP A 616 15.81 -22.61 4.98
C TRP A 616 14.98 -23.23 3.87
N ILE A 617 15.64 -23.99 3.01
CA ILE A 617 14.98 -24.85 2.04
C ILE A 617 15.44 -26.29 2.19
N SER A 618 14.49 -27.21 2.20
CA SER A 618 14.74 -28.66 2.13
C SER A 618 14.22 -29.20 0.82
N ILE A 619 15.05 -29.96 0.11
CA ILE A 619 14.64 -30.64 -1.13
C ILE A 619 14.86 -32.15 -0.93
N LEU A 620 13.78 -32.94 -1.04
CA LEU A 620 13.82 -34.38 -0.83
C LEU A 620 14.24 -35.12 -2.11
N ASN A 621 15.34 -35.90 -2.05
CA ASN A 621 15.72 -36.92 -3.03
C ASN A 621 15.81 -36.43 -4.50
N ASP A 622 16.27 -35.19 -4.71
CA ASP A 622 16.51 -34.65 -6.05
C ASP A 622 17.77 -35.28 -6.70
N ALA A 623 17.64 -35.67 -7.97
CA ALA A 623 18.70 -36.32 -8.74
C ALA A 623 19.83 -35.34 -9.12
N ALA A 624 19.60 -34.04 -8.98
CA ALA A 624 20.63 -33.03 -9.13
C ALA A 624 20.46 -31.97 -8.03
N PRO A 625 21.44 -31.79 -7.12
CA PRO A 625 21.51 -30.55 -6.40
C PRO A 625 21.90 -29.50 -7.45
N ALA A 626 20.92 -28.84 -8.07
CA ALA A 626 21.16 -27.62 -8.81
C ALA A 626 21.50 -26.52 -7.79
N VAL A 627 22.70 -26.62 -7.23
CA VAL A 627 23.33 -25.71 -6.27
C VAL A 627 23.44 -24.28 -6.82
N GLY A 628 23.19 -24.09 -8.12
CA GLY A 628 23.28 -22.79 -8.78
C GLY A 628 21.99 -21.99 -8.88
N ASN A 629 20.83 -22.48 -8.43
CA ASN A 629 19.55 -21.79 -8.69
C ASN A 629 18.53 -22.01 -7.54
N MET A 630 18.93 -21.80 -6.28
CA MET A 630 17.96 -21.72 -5.16
C MET A 630 17.31 -20.34 -5.09
N VAL A 631 18.09 -19.33 -5.45
CA VAL A 631 17.65 -18.01 -5.88
C VAL A 631 18.28 -17.78 -7.24
N GLY A 632 17.51 -17.42 -8.26
CA GLY A 632 17.91 -17.53 -9.67
C GLY A 632 19.13 -16.73 -10.15
N ASP A 633 19.78 -15.96 -9.26
CA ASP A 633 20.84 -15.01 -9.58
C ASP A 633 22.00 -14.95 -8.54
N ASP A 634 21.97 -15.74 -7.43
CA ASP A 634 23.07 -16.03 -6.46
C ASP A 634 22.51 -16.46 -5.09
N ALA A 635 23.29 -17.11 -4.21
CA ALA A 635 22.85 -17.50 -2.86
C ALA A 635 22.88 -16.30 -1.88
N TYR A 636 21.77 -15.52 -1.86
CA TYR A 636 21.56 -14.34 -1.01
C TYR A 636 21.28 -14.68 0.47
N GLY A 637 22.06 -15.56 1.08
CA GLY A 637 21.94 -15.87 2.52
C GLY A 637 20.98 -17.00 2.89
N LEU A 638 20.41 -17.69 1.89
CA LEU A 638 19.53 -18.85 2.09
C LEU A 638 20.32 -20.09 2.55
N ASN A 639 19.80 -20.81 3.54
CA ASN A 639 20.36 -22.09 3.99
C ASN A 639 19.69 -23.28 3.30
N TYR A 640 20.46 -24.34 3.04
CA TYR A 640 20.02 -25.54 2.35
C TYR A 640 20.18 -26.80 3.19
N ILE A 641 19.13 -27.63 3.23
CA ILE A 641 19.20 -28.99 3.75
C ILE A 641 18.84 -29.99 2.64
N GLY A 642 19.84 -30.74 2.19
CA GLY A 642 19.63 -31.91 1.35
C GLY A 642 19.15 -33.09 2.20
N VAL A 643 18.21 -33.87 1.70
CA VAL A 643 17.79 -35.12 2.35
C VAL A 643 18.01 -36.28 1.39
N LEU A 644 18.80 -37.27 1.82
CA LEU A 644 19.12 -38.47 1.05
C LEU A 644 18.50 -39.71 1.72
N GLY A 645 17.54 -40.38 1.06
CA GLY A 645 16.90 -41.62 1.54
C GLY A 645 15.41 -41.48 1.95
N SER A 646 14.81 -42.53 2.53
CA SER A 646 13.42 -42.55 3.01
C SER A 646 13.24 -42.04 4.45
N GLY A 647 13.49 -40.75 4.67
CA GLY A 647 13.08 -40.06 5.88
C GLY A 647 11.73 -39.35 5.72
N ARG A 648 11.02 -39.12 6.84
CA ARG A 648 9.88 -38.19 6.86
C ARG A 648 10.33 -36.87 7.50
N THR A 649 10.36 -35.80 6.72
CA THR A 649 10.64 -34.47 7.26
C THR A 649 9.37 -33.86 7.85
N ASP A 650 9.40 -33.46 9.13
CA ASP A 650 8.35 -32.60 9.71
C ASP A 650 9.00 -31.50 10.55
N VAL A 651 8.94 -30.28 10.03
CA VAL A 651 9.58 -29.12 10.65
C VAL A 651 8.68 -28.56 11.74
N LYS A 652 9.24 -28.31 12.93
CA LYS A 652 8.52 -27.82 14.11
C LYS A 652 9.16 -26.53 14.62
N PHE A 653 8.47 -25.41 14.51
CA PHE A 653 8.92 -24.17 15.16
C PHE A 653 8.76 -24.27 16.68
N TYR A 654 9.76 -23.79 17.42
CA TYR A 654 9.65 -23.62 18.87
C TYR A 654 9.93 -22.15 19.19
N ALA A 655 8.88 -21.41 19.56
CA ALA A 655 9.05 -20.11 20.18
C ALA A 655 9.65 -20.32 21.57
N ASN A 656 10.89 -19.88 21.81
CA ASN A 656 11.48 -19.93 23.14
C ASN A 656 10.90 -18.79 23.98
N TYR A 657 10.05 -19.12 24.96
CA TYR A 657 9.32 -18.15 25.79
C TYR A 657 10.14 -17.65 27.01
N GLN A 658 11.47 -17.65 26.94
CA GLN A 658 12.33 -17.30 28.07
C GLN A 658 13.43 -16.32 27.62
N ASN A 659 13.13 -15.03 27.76
CA ASN A 659 14.06 -13.91 27.95
C ASN A 659 14.99 -13.44 26.83
N ASP A 660 14.82 -13.86 25.57
CA ASP A 660 15.49 -13.17 24.46
C ASP A 660 14.58 -13.10 23.22
N SER A 661 14.61 -11.95 22.55
CA SER A 661 13.57 -11.49 21.61
C SER A 661 13.64 -12.16 20.23
N SER A 662 14.52 -13.15 20.05
CA SER A 662 14.72 -13.87 18.78
C SER A 662 14.03 -15.23 18.82
N ALA A 663 12.96 -15.41 18.03
CA ALA A 663 12.37 -16.72 17.82
C ALA A 663 13.38 -17.69 17.19
N LYS A 664 13.43 -18.95 17.65
CA LYS A 664 14.38 -19.95 17.16
C LYS A 664 13.67 -20.96 16.26
N VAL A 665 14.11 -21.09 15.01
CA VAL A 665 13.59 -22.10 14.07
C VAL A 665 14.28 -23.44 14.33
N ARG A 666 13.73 -24.32 15.17
CA ARG A 666 14.25 -25.70 15.26
C ARG A 666 13.75 -26.52 14.07
N VAL A 667 14.64 -27.13 13.32
CA VAL A 667 14.28 -28.04 12.23
C VAL A 667 14.37 -29.46 12.77
N VAL A 668 13.23 -30.12 12.97
CA VAL A 668 13.17 -31.52 13.40
C VAL A 668 12.96 -32.40 12.17
N TYR A 669 13.66 -33.52 12.12
CA TYR A 669 13.49 -34.58 11.13
C TYR A 669 13.07 -35.83 11.89
N TYR A 670 11.99 -36.47 11.42
CA TYR A 670 11.45 -37.67 12.04
C TYR A 670 11.96 -38.90 11.31
N VAL A 671 12.54 -39.83 12.06
CA VAL A 671 12.77 -41.19 11.56
C VAL A 671 11.44 -41.95 11.74
N PRO A 672 10.84 -42.53 10.69
CA PRO A 672 9.60 -43.28 10.83
C PRO A 672 9.70 -44.37 11.90
N GLN A 673 8.69 -44.48 12.77
CA GLN A 673 8.74 -45.28 14.00
C GLN A 673 8.79 -46.81 13.84
N THR A 674 8.86 -47.33 12.61
CA THR A 674 8.42 -48.71 12.33
C THR A 674 9.54 -49.73 12.11
N ASN A 675 10.83 -49.43 12.29
CA ASN A 675 11.85 -50.48 12.26
C ASN A 675 13.21 -50.07 12.87
N GLU A 676 13.74 -50.86 13.82
CA GLU A 676 15.13 -50.75 14.31
C GLU A 676 16.17 -50.82 13.16
N GLU A 677 15.81 -51.44 12.03
CA GLU A 677 16.65 -51.55 10.83
C GLU A 677 16.96 -50.19 10.16
N TYR A 678 16.08 -49.19 10.27
CA TYR A 678 16.31 -47.86 9.69
C TYR A 678 17.42 -47.09 10.42
N PHE A 679 17.65 -47.38 11.70
CA PHE A 679 18.71 -46.76 12.48
C PHE A 679 20.09 -47.31 12.15
N LYS A 680 20.17 -48.59 11.74
CA LYS A 680 21.43 -49.20 11.31
C LYS A 680 21.92 -48.64 9.97
N SER A 681 21.01 -48.09 9.15
CA SER A 681 21.32 -47.47 7.86
C SER A 681 21.44 -45.95 7.92
N PHE A 682 21.44 -45.33 9.10
CA PHE A 682 21.52 -43.87 9.21
C PHE A 682 22.95 -43.37 8.89
N GLY A 683 23.09 -42.51 7.88
CA GLY A 683 24.38 -41.99 7.44
C GLY A 683 24.90 -40.82 8.26
N GLY A 684 24.03 -40.04 8.91
CA GLY A 684 24.43 -38.86 9.66
C GLY A 684 24.17 -37.54 8.95
N TRP A 685 24.69 -36.47 9.55
CA TRP A 685 24.72 -35.12 8.97
C TRP A 685 26.07 -34.87 8.30
N PHE A 686 26.05 -34.14 7.19
CA PHE A 686 27.23 -33.80 6.40
C PHE A 686 27.18 -32.33 6.00
N ASP A 687 28.31 -31.62 6.04
CA ASP A 687 28.41 -30.23 5.56
C ASP A 687 28.18 -30.18 4.04
N ASP A 688 28.85 -31.09 3.33
CA ASP A 688 28.53 -31.46 1.95
C ASP A 688 28.79 -32.96 1.79
N ILE A 689 27.74 -33.72 1.46
CA ILE A 689 27.82 -35.17 1.30
C ILE A 689 28.78 -35.60 0.17
N ARG A 690 29.06 -34.68 -0.77
CA ARG A 690 30.01 -34.88 -1.87
C ARG A 690 31.45 -34.72 -1.43
N LEU A 691 31.69 -34.04 -0.30
CA LEU A 691 33.01 -33.92 0.29
C LEU A 691 33.30 -35.10 1.23
N GLY A 692 32.27 -35.70 1.83
CA GLY A 692 32.39 -36.83 2.77
C GLY A 692 32.68 -36.41 4.21
N ASN A 693 32.59 -35.10 4.51
CA ASN A 693 32.87 -34.56 5.83
C ASN A 693 31.65 -34.74 6.74
N ALA A 694 31.61 -35.83 7.50
CA ALA A 694 30.59 -36.05 8.52
C ALA A 694 30.66 -34.95 9.58
N VAL A 695 29.50 -34.42 9.97
CA VAL A 695 29.36 -33.36 10.97
C VAL A 695 28.97 -34.00 12.29
N SER A 696 29.79 -33.79 13.31
CA SER A 696 29.42 -34.03 14.72
C SER A 696 29.09 -32.69 15.38
N GLN A 697 28.51 -32.69 16.58
CA GLN A 697 27.90 -31.55 17.29
C GLN A 697 28.66 -30.19 17.31
N ASN A 698 29.89 -30.08 16.80
CA ASN A 698 30.72 -28.86 16.84
C ASN A 698 31.47 -28.51 15.53
N THR A 699 31.20 -29.15 14.37
CA THR A 699 32.08 -28.99 13.18
C THR A 699 31.64 -27.95 12.14
N VAL A 700 30.40 -27.44 12.18
CA VAL A 700 29.99 -26.32 11.31
C VAL A 700 29.82 -25.06 12.16
N THR A 701 30.74 -24.11 12.00
CA THR A 701 30.77 -22.87 12.77
C THR A 701 29.47 -22.08 12.62
N ASN A 702 28.92 -21.65 13.76
CA ASN A 702 27.71 -20.82 13.87
C ASN A 702 26.42 -21.45 13.33
N LEU A 703 26.37 -22.76 13.09
CA LEU A 703 25.19 -23.38 12.48
C LEU A 703 24.07 -23.68 13.48
N GLY A 704 24.37 -24.33 14.61
CA GLY A 704 23.35 -24.78 15.57
C GLY A 704 23.73 -26.04 16.37
N GLU A 705 22.83 -26.45 17.25
CA GLU A 705 22.91 -27.70 18.00
C GLU A 705 22.24 -28.85 17.23
N PHE A 706 22.97 -29.94 17.07
CA PHE A 706 22.43 -31.20 16.55
C PHE A 706 22.04 -32.09 17.72
N THR A 707 20.78 -32.52 17.82
CA THR A 707 20.36 -33.48 18.84
C THR A 707 19.97 -34.81 18.21
N PHE A 708 20.45 -35.89 18.83
CA PHE A 708 20.05 -37.25 18.54
C PHE A 708 19.41 -37.83 19.80
N ASP A 709 18.09 -37.98 19.79
CA ASP A 709 17.41 -38.69 20.86
C ASP A 709 17.24 -40.17 20.48
N LYS A 710 18.04 -41.03 21.12
CA LYS A 710 18.02 -42.48 20.90
C LYS A 710 16.80 -43.15 21.53
N GLU A 711 16.17 -42.52 22.52
CA GLU A 711 14.97 -43.01 23.21
C GLU A 711 13.68 -42.49 22.54
N GLY A 712 13.78 -41.39 21.76
CA GLY A 712 12.66 -40.70 21.09
C GLY A 712 12.63 -40.70 19.55
N MET A 713 13.71 -41.11 18.87
CA MET A 713 13.80 -41.25 17.39
C MET A 713 13.70 -39.93 16.58
N ASP A 714 13.94 -38.79 17.24
CA ASP A 714 13.98 -37.47 16.61
C ASP A 714 15.43 -37.05 16.32
N ILE A 715 15.69 -36.66 15.06
CA ILE A 715 16.97 -36.09 14.63
C ILE A 715 16.71 -34.61 14.38
N SER A 716 17.31 -33.70 15.14
CA SER A 716 17.02 -32.27 14.98
C SER A 716 18.26 -31.41 14.81
N LEU A 717 18.11 -30.37 14.01
CA LEU A 717 19.01 -29.24 13.88
C LEU A 717 18.33 -28.03 14.53
N THR A 718 18.96 -27.44 15.54
CA THR A 718 18.49 -26.21 16.17
C THR A 718 19.51 -25.11 15.88
N PRO A 719 19.29 -24.26 14.87
CA PRO A 719 20.19 -23.18 14.55
C PRO A 719 20.42 -22.23 15.72
N TYR A 720 21.65 -21.73 15.86
CA TYR A 720 21.93 -20.70 16.86
C TYR A 720 21.20 -19.41 16.49
N ALA A 721 20.74 -18.66 17.49
CA ALA A 721 19.99 -17.42 17.31
C ALA A 721 20.87 -16.20 16.99
N THR A 722 22.15 -16.43 16.70
CA THR A 722 23.12 -15.37 16.41
C THR A 722 23.07 -15.02 14.93
N ASP A 723 23.31 -13.74 14.61
CA ASP A 723 23.10 -13.05 13.32
C ASP A 723 23.92 -13.57 12.10
N GLU A 724 24.34 -14.84 12.06
CA GLU A 724 25.28 -15.37 11.05
C GLU A 724 24.94 -16.76 10.48
N VAL A 725 23.66 -17.16 10.48
CA VAL A 725 23.24 -18.42 9.81
C VAL A 725 22.75 -18.13 8.40
N TYR A 726 23.70 -17.89 7.50
CA TYR A 726 23.44 -17.66 6.08
C TYR A 726 24.36 -18.51 5.20
N ASN A 727 23.89 -18.88 4.01
CA ASN A 727 24.62 -19.68 3.03
C ASN A 727 25.16 -21.01 3.57
N LYS A 728 24.49 -21.58 4.58
CA LYS A 728 24.85 -22.87 5.15
C LYS A 728 24.31 -23.99 4.27
N ARG A 729 25.14 -24.99 4.06
CA ARG A 729 24.79 -26.20 3.33
C ARG A 729 24.93 -27.37 4.28
N ILE A 730 23.91 -28.21 4.33
CA ILE A 730 23.97 -29.45 5.09
C ILE A 730 23.21 -30.52 4.32
N THR A 731 23.63 -31.76 4.45
CA THR A 731 22.88 -32.92 3.98
C THR A 731 22.61 -33.85 5.15
N LEU A 732 21.35 -34.24 5.32
CA LEU A 732 20.93 -35.33 6.18
C LEU A 732 20.84 -36.61 5.35
N SER A 733 21.65 -37.62 5.68
CA SER A 733 21.58 -38.92 5.02
C SER A 733 20.90 -39.96 5.90
N PHE A 734 19.78 -40.50 5.40
CA PHE A 734 19.14 -41.72 5.87
C PHE A 734 19.71 -42.98 5.21
N ILE A 735 20.71 -42.84 4.32
CA ILE A 735 21.47 -43.93 3.72
C ILE A 735 22.86 -43.99 4.37
N SER A 736 23.31 -45.18 4.74
CA SER A 736 24.68 -45.38 5.22
C SER A 736 25.66 -45.11 4.09
N LEU A 737 26.71 -44.33 4.38
CA LEU A 737 27.80 -44.07 3.44
C LEU A 737 28.93 -45.09 3.55
N VAL A 738 28.92 -45.91 4.61
CA VAL A 738 29.89 -46.99 4.82
C VAL A 738 29.16 -48.31 4.64
N ILE A 739 29.68 -49.14 3.74
CA ILE A 739 29.11 -50.44 3.39
C ILE A 739 30.02 -51.51 4.00
N THR A 740 29.47 -52.32 4.90
CA THR A 740 30.29 -53.24 5.71
C THR A 740 29.98 -54.72 5.44
N ASN A 741 28.80 -55.01 4.91
CA ASN A 741 28.31 -56.37 4.68
C ASN A 741 27.35 -56.44 3.48
N GLU A 742 26.82 -57.64 3.21
CA GLU A 742 25.89 -57.89 2.11
C GLU A 742 24.60 -57.07 2.21
N GLU A 743 23.99 -57.01 3.40
CA GLU A 743 22.73 -56.30 3.62
C GLU A 743 22.90 -54.80 3.37
N ASP A 744 24.02 -54.22 3.80
CA ASP A 744 24.35 -52.82 3.53
C ASP A 744 24.47 -52.54 2.03
N PHE A 745 25.09 -53.44 1.28
CA PHE A 745 25.24 -53.29 -0.17
C PHE A 745 23.88 -53.37 -0.88
N ILE A 746 23.02 -54.32 -0.48
CA ILE A 746 21.66 -54.44 -1.01
C ILE A 746 20.84 -53.18 -0.71
N ARG A 747 20.93 -52.66 0.52
CA ARG A 747 20.27 -51.39 0.92
C ARG A 747 20.80 -50.22 0.10
N PHE A 748 22.12 -50.10 -0.04
CA PHE A 748 22.76 -49.09 -0.89
C PHE A 748 22.20 -49.13 -2.31
N ALA A 749 22.21 -50.29 -2.97
CA ALA A 749 21.72 -50.42 -4.34
C ALA A 749 20.23 -50.06 -4.47
N ASN A 750 19.37 -50.57 -3.58
CA ASN A 750 17.95 -50.21 -3.55
C ASN A 750 17.74 -48.71 -3.34
N ASN A 751 18.50 -48.10 -2.43
CA ASN A 751 18.36 -46.69 -2.14
C ASN A 751 18.84 -45.81 -3.29
N ILE A 752 19.93 -46.15 -3.98
CA ILE A 752 20.35 -45.41 -5.19
C ILE A 752 19.27 -45.50 -6.27
N ASN A 753 18.71 -46.68 -6.49
CA ASN A 753 17.66 -46.88 -7.50
C ASN A 753 16.35 -46.17 -7.15
N THR A 754 16.11 -45.88 -5.87
CA THR A 754 14.88 -45.24 -5.41
C THR A 754 15.03 -43.73 -5.23
N TYR A 755 16.15 -43.29 -4.66
CA TYR A 755 16.39 -41.93 -4.17
C TYR A 755 17.55 -41.21 -4.87
N GLY A 756 18.36 -41.92 -5.66
CA GLY A 756 19.62 -41.41 -6.19
C GLY A 756 20.71 -41.31 -5.11
N ASP A 757 21.88 -40.77 -5.48
CA ASP A 757 23.03 -40.62 -4.57
C ASP A 757 23.40 -39.16 -4.23
N GLN A 758 22.88 -38.14 -4.94
CA GLN A 758 23.24 -36.73 -4.75
C GLN A 758 24.75 -36.42 -4.86
N GLY A 759 25.52 -37.27 -5.53
CA GLY A 759 26.98 -37.17 -5.59
C GLY A 759 27.69 -37.64 -4.30
N ALA A 760 26.99 -38.35 -3.42
CA ALA A 760 27.53 -38.81 -2.15
C ALA A 760 28.76 -39.73 -2.34
N LYS A 761 29.65 -39.68 -1.35
CA LYS A 761 30.81 -40.57 -1.28
C LYS A 761 30.50 -41.78 -0.41
N PHE A 762 30.55 -42.96 -1.02
CA PHE A 762 30.38 -44.26 -0.38
C PHE A 762 31.74 -44.96 -0.24
N SER A 763 31.94 -45.68 0.86
CA SER A 763 33.10 -46.53 1.06
C SER A 763 32.72 -47.98 1.34
N LEU A 764 33.56 -48.90 0.89
CA LEU A 764 33.49 -50.31 1.27
C LEU A 764 34.48 -50.58 2.39
N GLU A 765 33.98 -50.95 3.57
CA GLU A 765 34.77 -51.20 4.79
C GLU A 765 34.24 -52.45 5.49
N PRO A 766 34.65 -53.66 5.05
CA PRO A 766 34.16 -54.91 5.62
C PRO A 766 34.40 -55.00 7.13
N GLU A 767 33.49 -55.66 7.86
CA GLU A 767 33.61 -55.79 9.31
C GLU A 767 34.85 -56.61 9.74
N GLY A 768 35.55 -56.12 10.79
CA GLY A 768 36.69 -56.81 11.38
C GLY A 768 37.98 -56.70 10.54
N ASP A 769 38.74 -57.80 10.46
CA ASP A 769 39.99 -57.89 9.68
C ASP A 769 39.75 -58.36 8.22
N ALA A 770 38.50 -58.37 7.75
CA ALA A 770 38.15 -58.83 6.41
C ALA A 770 38.48 -57.78 5.33
N ASP A 771 38.92 -58.22 4.15
CA ASP A 771 39.17 -57.38 2.96
C ASP A 771 38.11 -57.57 1.86
N TYR A 772 36.97 -58.23 2.18
CA TYR A 772 35.90 -58.50 1.23
C TYR A 772 34.50 -58.54 1.82
N ILE A 773 33.49 -58.33 0.97
CA ILE A 773 32.10 -58.73 1.19
C ILE A 773 31.66 -59.74 0.12
N THR A 774 30.70 -60.59 0.43
CA THR A 774 30.03 -61.47 -0.55
C THR A 774 28.61 -60.99 -0.76
N VAL A 775 28.17 -60.82 -2.00
CA VAL A 775 26.84 -60.30 -2.35
C VAL A 775 26.12 -61.25 -3.31
N ASP A 776 24.96 -61.73 -2.91
CA ASP A 776 24.04 -62.54 -3.71
C ASP A 776 23.19 -61.66 -4.63
N PHE A 777 23.60 -61.57 -5.89
CA PHE A 777 22.91 -60.76 -6.90
C PHE A 777 21.59 -61.37 -7.40
N SER A 778 21.18 -62.54 -6.86
CA SER A 778 19.78 -62.99 -6.99
C SER A 778 18.81 -62.15 -6.13
N LYS A 779 19.33 -61.44 -5.12
CA LYS A 779 18.56 -60.60 -4.18
C LYS A 779 18.94 -59.11 -4.27
N CYS A 780 20.14 -58.80 -4.78
CA CYS A 780 20.61 -57.43 -4.95
C CYS A 780 20.24 -56.86 -6.33
N PRO A 781 19.70 -55.62 -6.43
CA PRO A 781 19.69 -54.93 -7.71
C PRO A 781 21.06 -54.42 -8.14
N SER A 782 21.24 -54.22 -9.44
CA SER A 782 22.37 -53.41 -9.94
C SER A 782 22.24 -52.00 -9.39
N VAL A 783 23.36 -51.35 -9.10
CA VAL A 783 23.39 -49.97 -8.63
C VAL A 783 23.18 -49.01 -9.80
N GLY A 784 22.15 -48.17 -9.73
CA GLY A 784 21.78 -47.20 -10.75
C GLY A 784 20.81 -47.75 -11.81
N THR A 785 19.89 -46.90 -12.26
CA THR A 785 18.98 -47.12 -13.41
C THR A 785 19.11 -45.98 -14.42
N ALA A 786 18.47 -46.08 -15.59
CA ALA A 786 18.46 -44.99 -16.56
C ALA A 786 17.80 -43.71 -16.01
N GLU A 787 16.78 -43.84 -15.16
CA GLU A 787 16.11 -42.71 -14.50
C GLU A 787 16.86 -42.19 -13.26
N ARG A 788 17.66 -43.05 -12.64
CA ARG A 788 18.43 -42.77 -11.41
C ARG A 788 19.84 -43.32 -11.57
N PRO A 789 20.68 -42.74 -12.44
CA PRO A 789 22.03 -43.23 -12.66
C PRO A 789 22.88 -43.00 -11.40
N PHE A 790 23.88 -43.85 -11.18
CA PHE A 790 24.86 -43.62 -10.11
C PHE A 790 25.82 -42.50 -10.51
N THR A 791 25.75 -41.37 -9.81
CA THR A 791 26.57 -40.17 -10.04
C THR A 791 27.54 -39.87 -8.91
N GLY A 792 27.54 -40.71 -7.87
CA GLY A 792 28.36 -40.56 -6.67
C GLY A 792 29.78 -41.08 -6.82
N GLU A 793 30.52 -41.06 -5.72
CA GLU A 793 31.82 -41.73 -5.61
C GLU A 793 31.64 -43.03 -4.83
N PHE A 794 32.09 -44.15 -5.38
CA PHE A 794 32.23 -45.39 -4.65
C PHE A 794 33.72 -45.73 -4.53
N ASN A 795 34.26 -45.64 -3.32
CA ASN A 795 35.63 -46.02 -3.01
C ASN A 795 35.65 -47.41 -2.38
N GLY A 796 36.15 -48.39 -3.12
CA GLY A 796 36.31 -49.75 -2.60
C GLY A 796 37.33 -49.88 -1.48
N ASN A 797 38.16 -48.85 -1.21
CA ASN A 797 39.25 -48.88 -0.22
C ASN A 797 40.21 -50.07 -0.41
N TYR A 798 40.40 -50.52 -1.65
CA TYR A 798 41.14 -51.73 -2.04
C TYR A 798 40.53 -53.05 -1.56
N ASN A 799 39.30 -53.03 -1.06
CA ASN A 799 38.53 -54.21 -0.70
C ASN A 799 37.82 -54.83 -1.91
N ARG A 800 37.30 -56.04 -1.70
CA ARG A 800 36.73 -56.90 -2.75
C ARG A 800 35.23 -57.14 -2.55
N ILE A 801 34.49 -57.18 -3.67
CA ILE A 801 33.12 -57.69 -3.71
C ILE A 801 33.14 -59.03 -4.44
N TYR A 802 32.78 -60.11 -3.73
CA TYR A 802 32.50 -61.41 -4.32
C TYR A 802 31.05 -61.46 -4.80
N VAL A 803 30.88 -61.48 -6.12
CA VAL A 803 29.58 -61.64 -6.77
C VAL A 803 29.23 -63.12 -6.80
N VAL A 804 28.14 -63.48 -6.12
CA VAL A 804 27.58 -64.85 -6.10
C VAL A 804 26.09 -64.83 -6.52
N GLY A 805 25.53 -66.02 -6.76
CA GLY A 805 24.12 -66.18 -7.15
C GLY A 805 23.92 -66.34 -8.66
N SER A 806 22.72 -66.79 -9.05
CA SER A 806 22.40 -67.10 -10.45
C SER A 806 21.76 -65.92 -11.17
N MET A 807 22.58 -65.22 -11.97
CA MET A 807 22.24 -64.26 -13.03
C MET A 807 21.93 -62.80 -12.64
N ILE A 808 22.66 -61.86 -13.24
CA ILE A 808 22.27 -60.43 -13.30
C ILE A 808 21.41 -60.23 -14.57
N LYS A 809 20.10 -60.54 -14.49
CA LYS A 809 19.15 -60.37 -15.61
C LYS A 809 18.49 -59.00 -15.59
N ARG A 810 19.12 -58.02 -16.23
CA ARG A 810 18.65 -56.62 -16.23
C ARG A 810 18.96 -55.96 -17.57
N GLU A 811 18.28 -54.86 -17.86
CA GLU A 811 18.59 -54.01 -19.02
C GLU A 811 20.04 -53.53 -18.98
N TYR A 812 20.54 -53.22 -17.77
CA TYR A 812 21.94 -52.91 -17.49
C TYR A 812 22.52 -53.88 -16.44
N ALA A 813 23.33 -54.83 -16.91
CA ALA A 813 23.78 -55.98 -16.12
C ALA A 813 25.23 -55.82 -15.63
N GLY A 814 25.39 -55.40 -14.37
CA GLY A 814 26.67 -55.32 -13.65
C GLY A 814 26.45 -55.04 -12.16
N VAL A 815 27.52 -55.06 -11.36
CA VAL A 815 27.44 -54.60 -9.95
C VAL A 815 26.90 -53.17 -9.91
N PHE A 816 27.46 -52.30 -10.76
CA PHE A 816 26.89 -51.01 -11.12
C PHE A 816 26.17 -51.14 -12.46
N GLY A 817 24.86 -50.98 -12.46
CA GLY A 817 24.02 -51.10 -13.65
C GLY A 817 24.16 -49.88 -14.54
N TYR A 818 23.97 -48.69 -13.99
CA TYR A 818 24.05 -47.47 -14.78
C TYR A 818 24.88 -46.42 -14.03
N VAL A 819 26.06 -46.09 -14.56
CA VAL A 819 26.92 -45.01 -14.03
C VAL A 819 26.71 -43.77 -14.87
N GLY A 820 26.21 -42.71 -14.25
CA GLY A 820 25.92 -41.43 -14.91
C GLY A 820 27.15 -40.54 -15.05
N GLU A 821 26.95 -39.40 -15.70
CA GLU A 821 27.98 -38.36 -15.81
C GLU A 821 28.44 -37.92 -14.41
N GLY A 822 29.75 -37.94 -14.15
CA GLY A 822 30.35 -37.61 -12.86
C GLY A 822 30.47 -38.77 -11.87
N GLY A 823 29.86 -39.92 -12.14
CA GLY A 823 30.01 -41.12 -11.30
C GLY A 823 31.44 -41.66 -11.30
N LEU A 824 31.98 -41.96 -10.12
CA LEU A 824 33.36 -42.44 -9.94
C LEU A 824 33.37 -43.73 -9.11
N ILE A 825 33.86 -44.82 -9.69
CA ILE A 825 34.13 -46.07 -8.96
C ILE A 825 35.65 -46.25 -8.94
N LYS A 826 36.25 -46.36 -7.75
CA LYS A 826 37.71 -46.49 -7.59
C LYS A 826 38.10 -47.49 -6.52
N ASN A 827 39.34 -47.98 -6.62
CA ASN A 827 39.97 -48.87 -5.64
C ASN A 827 39.10 -50.08 -5.24
N LEU A 828 38.42 -50.70 -6.19
CA LEU A 828 37.49 -51.81 -5.94
C LEU A 828 37.92 -53.05 -6.74
N PHE A 829 37.98 -54.20 -6.09
CA PHE A 829 38.08 -55.50 -6.77
C PHE A 829 36.69 -56.13 -6.87
N VAL A 830 36.32 -56.62 -8.04
CA VAL A 830 35.05 -57.35 -8.25
C VAL A 830 35.38 -58.74 -8.78
N ASP A 831 35.13 -59.75 -7.97
CA ASP A 831 35.40 -61.14 -8.31
C ASP A 831 34.10 -61.92 -8.40
N VAL A 832 33.89 -62.58 -9.53
CA VAL A 832 32.73 -63.45 -9.73
C VAL A 832 33.09 -64.87 -9.28
N THR A 833 32.36 -65.40 -8.30
CA THR A 833 32.64 -66.74 -7.74
C THR A 833 31.39 -67.62 -7.80
N GLY A 834 31.56 -68.83 -8.34
CA GLY A 834 30.47 -69.81 -8.51
C GLY A 834 30.42 -70.43 -9.90
N GLU A 835 29.83 -71.64 -10.01
CA GLU A 835 29.61 -72.28 -11.30
C GLU A 835 28.42 -71.64 -12.04
N ASN A 836 28.61 -71.22 -13.30
CA ASN A 836 27.58 -70.67 -14.19
C ASN A 836 26.99 -69.29 -13.83
N VAL A 837 27.74 -68.39 -13.19
CA VAL A 837 27.30 -67.00 -13.03
C VAL A 837 27.25 -66.32 -14.41
N LYS A 838 26.05 -65.91 -14.85
CA LYS A 838 25.83 -65.19 -16.11
C LYS A 838 25.58 -63.71 -15.85
N VAL A 839 26.33 -62.84 -16.53
CA VAL A 839 26.10 -61.40 -16.53
C VAL A 839 25.29 -61.07 -17.78
N GLY A 840 24.00 -60.76 -17.58
CA GLY A 840 23.05 -60.48 -18.66
C GLY A 840 22.34 -61.71 -19.25
N ASP A 841 21.29 -61.45 -20.01
CA ASP A 841 20.59 -62.40 -20.87
C ASP A 841 20.16 -61.78 -22.21
N ASN A 842 19.30 -62.43 -22.99
CA ASN A 842 18.85 -61.93 -24.30
C ASN A 842 18.04 -60.62 -24.23
N SER A 843 17.66 -60.16 -23.04
CA SER A 843 16.98 -58.88 -22.79
C SER A 843 17.91 -57.79 -22.24
N THR A 844 19.20 -58.10 -22.03
CA THR A 844 20.20 -57.15 -21.56
C THR A 844 20.71 -56.27 -22.71
N LEU A 845 20.72 -54.95 -22.49
CA LEU A 845 21.19 -53.95 -23.45
C LEU A 845 22.70 -53.74 -23.31
N TYR A 846 23.18 -53.62 -22.07
CA TYR A 846 24.59 -53.43 -21.72
C TYR A 846 24.99 -54.35 -20.57
N SER A 847 26.22 -54.85 -20.60
CA SER A 847 26.71 -55.81 -19.61
C SER A 847 28.19 -55.63 -19.30
N GLY A 848 28.54 -55.69 -18.03
CA GLY A 848 29.92 -55.74 -17.56
C GLY A 848 29.97 -56.12 -16.08
N ILE A 849 31.04 -56.80 -15.67
CA ILE A 849 31.12 -57.38 -14.32
C ILE A 849 31.08 -56.29 -13.24
N ALA A 850 31.90 -55.25 -13.38
CA ALA A 850 31.94 -54.13 -12.43
C ALA A 850 30.88 -53.06 -12.76
N ALA A 851 30.81 -52.62 -14.02
CA ALA A 851 29.83 -51.66 -14.51
C ALA A 851 29.35 -52.07 -15.90
N ALA A 852 28.07 -51.83 -16.22
CA ALA A 852 27.45 -52.21 -17.49
C ALA A 852 27.55 -51.14 -18.57
#